data_AF-A0A535K7A1-F1
#
_entry.id   AF-A0A535K7A1-F1
#
_cell.length_a   1.000
_cell.length_b   1.000
_cell.length_c   1.000
_cell.angle_alpha   90.00
_cell.angle_beta   90.00
_cell.angle_gamma   90.00
#
_symmetry.space_group_name_H-M   'P 1'
#
loop_
_entity.id
_entity.type
_entity.pdbx_description
1 polymer ?
#
loop_
_entity_poly.entity_id
_entity_poly.type
_entity_poly.pdbx_seq_one_letter_code
_entity_poly.pdbx_strand_id
1 'polypeptide(L)'
;TMEVRVEVPVEDMTRLTAEDEDSAKGLNSIWPAIYPRLLELIRGHRSTIVFVNSRRLAERIAARVNELAEEDLVRAHHGSIAREQRLLIEEELKAGRLRGLVATSTLELGIDMGAVDLVLQIEAPPSVAAGIQRVGRAGHSVGEVSRGVIIPKFRGDLLESAAVVEGMLEGRIESTVVPRKPLDVLAQQVVAMCAMDEWEIEKLGRVVRRAYPYSDLGPRAFESVLDMLSGRYPSDQFVELRPRIVWDRVAGKVRGRAGAQRLAVTNPGTIPDRGLFTVNLADDGRRVGELDEEMVYETRVGETFVLGASTWRIVDITPSQVIVTPAPGEPGKIAFWKADAPSRPVELGAALGKMVRELRALDPDAAAKRLRERAGFDDLAIKNLLAYLEDQATATGAVPDDRTMVVERFRDEVGDWRVCLHTPFGGRVHAPLAMALEAHLREKLGVDARSLWTDDGIAMHLPEVESPPALEELILDPEEVQALVSAQLPASALFAARFRDNAARSLLLPKRRPGQRTPLWQQRMRSAGLLQVAGQYPDFPILAETWREVMSDHFDMPALVAFLGAIRSREIRVVAVDTERASPFASSLLFSYVAEYMYEGDQPLAERRAQALTLDRELLAELLGSEDLRELLDPEAIAAVELELQGLLPERFPRDADEAHDLLVRLGDLSDEEATARGVNDGWLRGLERERRALSVRLAGESRWIAAEDAGRYREAVGASLPIGLPDVFLDAGPDPLESLLRRYARTHVPFVTSDPAKRWALPAPAVEAALTRLAAKGDVLAGEFRKAAEGREYCYPEVLRTLRRRSLAALRREVESVPPIALARFLPAWHGVAVRAGGVDRLLEVVFQLQGLALPASVIERDVISARVGNYAPRLLDELVSMGEVVWAGRGSLGTSDGRVALYLRGDAPRLIAPPVDPPQSELHEKIRAHLGARGASFFRDLYNACGGGDEDVMLDALWDLVWSGEVTNDTFAPLRLLGPLARRPARKPRLPRLIQPRATGRWSLVSDLIGSGANATERLHSEAGVLLQRHGVLTREAVVGEGWPGGFASLYPVLRAMEESGRIRR
;
A
#
# COMPACT_ATOMS: atom_id res chain seq x y z
N THR A 1 -8.03 -46.37 18.14
CA THR A 1 -9.06 -46.64 17.09
C THR A 1 -9.75 -45.34 16.79
N MET A 2 -10.10 -45.06 15.54
CA MET A 2 -10.78 -43.82 15.13
C MET A 2 -12.20 -44.12 14.66
N GLU A 3 -13.15 -43.26 15.04
CA GLU A 3 -14.52 -43.26 14.53
C GLU A 3 -14.75 -41.89 13.88
N VAL A 4 -14.85 -41.87 12.55
CA VAL A 4 -15.01 -40.63 11.79
C VAL A 4 -16.28 -40.71 10.96
N ARG A 5 -17.09 -39.66 11.01
CA ARG A 5 -18.32 -39.54 10.22
C ARG A 5 -18.28 -38.29 9.36
N VAL A 6 -18.95 -38.32 8.21
CA VAL A 6 -19.19 -37.15 7.37
C VAL A 6 -20.68 -36.85 7.39
N GLU A 7 -21.04 -35.67 7.88
CA GLU A 7 -22.43 -35.27 8.09
C GLU A 7 -22.80 -34.05 7.25
N VAL A 8 -23.95 -34.10 6.57
CA VAL A 8 -24.51 -32.96 5.83
C VAL A 8 -25.80 -32.49 6.50
N PRO A 9 -25.89 -31.22 6.96
CA PRO A 9 -27.02 -30.75 7.75
C PRO A 9 -28.25 -30.36 6.90
N VAL A 10 -28.23 -30.58 5.58
CA VAL A 10 -29.27 -30.16 4.64
C VAL A 10 -29.66 -31.29 3.68
N GLU A 11 -30.93 -31.34 3.28
CA GLU A 11 -31.42 -32.37 2.36
C GLU A 11 -30.87 -32.25 0.92
N ASP A 12 -30.62 -31.02 0.48
CA ASP A 12 -30.15 -30.68 -0.86
C ASP A 12 -29.23 -29.45 -0.82
N MET A 13 -27.94 -29.67 -1.09
CA MET A 13 -26.92 -28.61 -1.09
C MET A 13 -26.99 -27.70 -2.33
N THR A 14 -27.85 -27.97 -3.30
CA THR A 14 -28.10 -27.09 -4.46
C THR A 14 -29.17 -26.04 -4.20
N ARG A 15 -30.04 -26.27 -3.21
CA ARG A 15 -31.20 -25.43 -2.88
C ARG A 15 -31.18 -25.05 -1.41
N LEU A 16 -30.27 -24.15 -1.05
CA LEU A 16 -30.15 -23.68 0.32
C LEU A 16 -31.23 -22.60 0.57
N THR A 17 -32.09 -22.79 1.58
CA THR A 17 -33.14 -21.82 1.93
C THR A 17 -32.71 -21.00 3.13
N ALA A 18 -32.19 -19.78 2.93
CA ALA A 18 -32.12 -18.74 3.97
C ALA A 18 -31.62 -17.42 3.37
N GLU A 19 -32.36 -16.34 3.61
CA GLU A 19 -31.86 -14.96 3.53
C GLU A 19 -30.97 -14.70 4.76
N ASP A 20 -29.64 -14.71 4.58
CA ASP A 20 -28.70 -14.19 5.59
C ASP A 20 -28.67 -12.66 5.44
N GLU A 21 -28.89 -11.90 6.52
CA GLU A 21 -28.91 -10.42 6.51
C GLU A 21 -27.59 -9.78 6.01
N ASP A 22 -26.48 -10.53 6.04
CA ASP A 22 -25.15 -10.11 5.55
C ASP A 22 -24.86 -10.51 4.10
N SER A 23 -25.79 -11.19 3.41
CA SER A 23 -25.62 -11.58 2.00
C SER A 23 -25.92 -10.38 1.08
N ALA A 24 -25.01 -9.41 1.02
CA ALA A 24 -25.08 -8.24 0.14
C ALA A 24 -25.17 -8.56 -1.38
N LYS A 25 -25.37 -9.83 -1.78
CA LYS A 25 -25.46 -10.31 -3.17
C LYS A 25 -26.52 -11.39 -3.42
N GLY A 26 -27.44 -11.70 -2.50
CA GLY A 26 -28.54 -12.65 -2.77
C GLY A 26 -28.10 -14.09 -3.07
N LEU A 27 -27.00 -14.56 -2.47
CA LEU A 27 -26.52 -15.93 -2.59
C LEU A 27 -27.00 -16.76 -1.39
N ASN A 28 -27.69 -17.85 -1.70
CA ASN A 28 -28.15 -18.86 -0.74
C ASN A 28 -26.94 -19.52 -0.01
N SER A 29 -26.98 -19.58 1.33
CA SER A 29 -25.84 -19.98 2.20
C SER A 29 -26.13 -21.26 2.99
N ILE A 30 -25.13 -22.15 3.18
CA ILE A 30 -25.27 -23.39 3.97
C ILE A 30 -25.07 -23.14 5.48
N TRP A 31 -24.46 -22.00 5.83
CA TRP A 31 -24.09 -21.67 7.21
C TRP A 31 -25.27 -21.67 8.20
N PRO A 32 -26.47 -21.19 7.85
CA PRO A 32 -27.65 -21.26 8.71
C PRO A 32 -28.02 -22.68 9.15
N ALA A 33 -27.67 -23.72 8.39
CA ALA A 33 -27.86 -25.11 8.78
C ALA A 33 -26.66 -25.68 9.56
N ILE A 34 -25.44 -25.23 9.27
CA ILE A 34 -24.21 -25.68 9.96
C ILE A 34 -24.19 -25.19 11.41
N TYR A 35 -24.48 -23.91 11.68
CA TYR A 35 -24.32 -23.37 13.04
C TYR A 35 -25.19 -24.07 14.10
N PRO A 36 -26.50 -24.32 13.87
CA PRO A 36 -27.32 -25.07 14.82
C PRO A 36 -26.80 -26.49 15.06
N ARG A 37 -26.33 -27.17 14.00
CA ARG A 37 -25.78 -28.52 14.12
C ARG A 37 -24.48 -28.53 14.94
N LEU A 38 -23.61 -27.54 14.75
CA LEU A 38 -22.41 -27.38 15.57
C LEU A 38 -22.77 -27.19 17.04
N LEU A 39 -23.72 -26.31 17.34
CA LEU A 39 -24.19 -26.06 18.71
C LEU A 39 -24.75 -27.33 19.35
N GLU A 40 -25.55 -28.11 18.63
CA GLU A 40 -26.09 -29.40 19.09
C GLU A 40 -24.96 -30.38 19.44
N LEU A 41 -23.99 -30.57 18.54
CA LEU A 41 -22.86 -31.48 18.75
C LEU A 41 -21.97 -31.05 19.92
N ILE A 42 -21.72 -29.74 20.07
CA ILE A 42 -20.95 -29.17 21.20
C ILE A 42 -21.70 -29.39 22.52
N ARG A 43 -23.02 -29.15 22.56
CA ARG A 43 -23.83 -29.38 23.78
C ARG A 43 -23.92 -30.85 24.15
N GLY A 44 -23.88 -31.75 23.18
CA GLY A 44 -23.95 -33.21 23.40
C GLY A 44 -22.69 -33.87 23.96
N HIS A 45 -21.54 -33.17 23.97
CA HIS A 45 -20.24 -33.74 24.37
C HIS A 45 -19.65 -33.01 25.58
N ARG A 46 -18.59 -33.54 26.21
CA ARG A 46 -17.93 -32.90 27.36
C ARG A 46 -17.16 -31.66 26.92
N SER A 47 -16.30 -31.81 25.91
CA SER A 47 -15.52 -30.73 25.34
C SER A 47 -15.16 -31.03 23.88
N THR A 48 -15.39 -30.06 23.00
CA THR A 48 -15.28 -30.25 21.55
C THR A 48 -14.26 -29.30 20.93
N ILE A 49 -13.36 -29.80 20.08
CA ILE A 49 -12.53 -28.94 19.24
C ILE A 49 -13.12 -28.86 17.83
N VAL A 50 -13.38 -27.65 17.34
CA VAL A 50 -13.83 -27.37 15.97
C VAL A 50 -12.64 -26.87 15.16
N PHE A 51 -12.08 -27.71 14.29
CA PHE A 51 -11.04 -27.31 13.37
C PHE A 51 -11.59 -26.64 12.12
N VAL A 52 -10.91 -25.59 11.70
CA VAL A 52 -11.21 -24.82 10.49
C VAL A 52 -9.94 -24.54 9.69
N ASN A 53 -10.07 -24.40 8.38
CA ASN A 53 -8.93 -24.14 7.49
C ASN A 53 -8.50 -22.67 7.43
N SER A 54 -9.28 -21.73 7.99
CA SER A 54 -8.91 -20.30 8.02
C SER A 54 -9.18 -19.63 9.36
N ARG A 55 -8.34 -18.64 9.71
CA ARG A 55 -8.47 -17.86 10.95
C ARG A 55 -9.78 -17.06 11.00
N ARG A 56 -10.16 -16.47 9.86
CA ARG A 56 -11.45 -15.77 9.68
C ARG A 56 -12.63 -16.68 10.01
N LEU A 57 -12.57 -17.93 9.55
CA LEU A 57 -13.64 -18.88 9.81
C LEU A 57 -13.68 -19.27 11.29
N ALA A 58 -12.53 -19.34 11.97
CA ALA A 58 -12.46 -19.68 13.39
C ALA A 58 -13.23 -18.67 14.23
N GLU A 59 -12.94 -17.39 14.00
CA GLU A 59 -13.59 -16.27 14.69
C GLU A 59 -15.08 -16.22 14.37
N ARG A 60 -15.44 -16.36 13.09
CA ARG A 60 -16.85 -16.32 12.67
C ARG A 60 -17.69 -17.43 13.30
N ILE A 61 -17.18 -18.66 13.31
CA ILE A 61 -17.90 -19.79 13.92
C ILE A 61 -18.00 -19.59 15.43
N ALA A 62 -16.93 -19.17 16.10
CA ALA A 62 -16.97 -18.93 17.54
C ALA A 62 -18.02 -17.88 17.92
N ALA A 63 -18.05 -16.74 17.20
CA ALA A 63 -19.03 -15.69 17.42
C ALA A 63 -20.47 -16.16 17.18
N ARG A 64 -20.76 -16.78 16.02
CA ARG A 64 -22.13 -17.18 15.66
C ARG A 64 -22.66 -18.33 16.53
N VAL A 65 -21.80 -19.26 16.93
CA VAL A 65 -22.21 -20.33 17.85
C VAL A 65 -22.54 -19.76 19.24
N ASN A 66 -21.76 -18.82 19.76
CA ASN A 66 -22.06 -18.16 21.04
C ASN A 66 -23.33 -17.32 20.98
N GLU A 67 -23.54 -16.59 19.88
CA GLU A 67 -24.76 -15.81 19.65
C GLU A 67 -26.01 -16.72 19.66
N LEU A 68 -25.98 -17.83 18.92
CA LEU A 68 -27.07 -18.82 18.91
C LEU A 68 -27.25 -19.53 20.25
N ALA A 69 -26.18 -19.66 21.04
CA ALA A 69 -26.23 -20.29 22.35
C ALA A 69 -26.72 -19.34 23.46
N GLU A 70 -26.72 -18.03 23.20
CA GLU A 70 -26.92 -16.95 24.17
C GLU A 70 -25.95 -17.03 25.38
N GLU A 71 -24.76 -17.62 25.17
CA GLU A 71 -23.73 -17.83 26.20
C GLU A 71 -22.32 -17.91 25.57
N ASP A 72 -21.28 -17.59 26.34
CA ASP A 72 -19.86 -17.74 25.96
C ASP A 72 -19.44 -19.22 25.96
N LEU A 73 -20.04 -20.04 25.09
CA LEU A 73 -19.87 -21.49 25.05
C LEU A 73 -18.51 -21.92 24.47
N VAL A 74 -18.06 -21.20 23.44
CA VAL A 74 -16.85 -21.51 22.68
C VAL A 74 -15.90 -20.32 22.57
N ARG A 75 -14.61 -20.58 22.46
CA ARG A 75 -13.56 -19.58 22.18
C ARG A 75 -12.89 -19.86 20.83
N ALA A 76 -12.24 -18.87 20.23
CA ALA A 76 -11.39 -19.05 19.05
C ALA A 76 -9.93 -19.25 19.46
N HIS A 77 -9.16 -20.01 18.66
CA HIS A 77 -7.73 -20.25 18.87
C HIS A 77 -6.93 -20.27 17.57
N HIS A 78 -6.09 -19.27 17.36
CA HIS A 78 -5.16 -19.19 16.23
C HIS A 78 -3.95 -18.32 16.55
N GLY A 79 -2.94 -18.35 15.66
CA GLY A 79 -1.63 -17.73 15.91
C GLY A 79 -1.64 -16.20 16.11
N SER A 80 -2.70 -15.51 15.69
CA SER A 80 -2.86 -14.06 15.88
C SER A 80 -3.30 -13.66 17.30
N ILE A 81 -3.74 -14.61 18.13
CA ILE A 81 -4.15 -14.37 19.51
C ILE A 81 -2.90 -14.28 20.40
N ALA A 82 -2.91 -13.31 21.33
CA ALA A 82 -1.82 -13.08 22.28
C ALA A 82 -1.45 -14.37 23.04
N ARG A 83 -0.16 -14.55 23.32
CA ARG A 83 0.36 -15.78 23.94
C ARG A 83 -0.27 -16.03 25.32
N GLU A 84 -0.40 -15.00 26.16
CA GLU A 84 -1.03 -15.17 27.48
C GLU A 84 -2.47 -15.68 27.35
N GLN A 85 -3.22 -15.11 26.40
CA GLN A 85 -4.61 -15.51 26.16
C GLN A 85 -4.71 -16.93 25.61
N ARG A 86 -3.80 -17.34 24.71
CA ARG A 86 -3.76 -18.72 24.21
C ARG A 86 -3.49 -19.72 25.32
N LEU A 87 -2.53 -19.44 26.20
CA LEU A 87 -2.22 -20.31 27.35
C LEU A 87 -3.41 -20.45 28.30
N LEU A 88 -4.14 -19.37 28.58
CA LEU A 88 -5.35 -19.40 29.39
C LEU A 88 -6.43 -20.29 28.75
N ILE A 89 -6.69 -20.11 27.45
CA ILE A 89 -7.66 -20.91 26.70
C ILE A 89 -7.25 -22.39 26.66
N GLU A 90 -5.97 -22.68 26.44
CA GLU A 90 -5.41 -24.05 26.47
C GLU A 90 -5.60 -24.70 27.85
N GLU A 91 -5.36 -23.96 28.94
CA GLU A 91 -5.54 -24.46 30.31
C GLU A 91 -7.01 -24.70 30.66
N GLU A 92 -7.92 -23.80 30.26
CA GLU A 92 -9.36 -23.97 30.44
C GLU A 92 -9.92 -25.16 29.67
N LEU A 93 -9.44 -25.38 28.44
CA LEU A 93 -9.78 -26.55 27.64
C LEU A 93 -9.25 -27.83 28.32
N LYS A 94 -7.99 -27.84 28.76
CA LYS A 94 -7.37 -28.99 29.43
C LYS A 94 -8.06 -29.34 30.75
N ALA A 95 -8.53 -28.33 31.49
CA ALA A 95 -9.30 -28.52 32.72
C ALA A 95 -10.76 -28.96 32.45
N GLY A 96 -11.22 -28.97 31.20
CA GLY A 96 -12.61 -29.27 30.82
C GLY A 96 -13.60 -28.20 31.26
N ARG A 97 -13.15 -26.97 31.50
CA ARG A 97 -14.01 -25.82 31.82
C ARG A 97 -14.65 -25.23 30.56
N LEU A 98 -13.93 -25.31 29.43
CA LEU A 98 -14.41 -24.85 28.14
C LEU A 98 -15.15 -25.96 27.41
N ARG A 99 -16.38 -25.67 26.96
CA ARG A 99 -17.25 -26.63 26.26
C ARG A 99 -16.86 -26.81 24.79
N GLY A 100 -16.30 -25.79 24.16
CA GLY A 100 -15.67 -25.98 22.86
C GLY A 100 -14.67 -24.92 22.45
N LEU A 101 -13.82 -25.27 21.49
CA LEU A 101 -12.74 -24.43 21.00
C LEU A 101 -12.67 -24.49 19.48
N VAL A 102 -12.77 -23.34 18.81
CA VAL A 102 -12.65 -23.25 17.36
C VAL A 102 -11.22 -22.89 16.99
N ALA A 103 -10.49 -23.80 16.34
CA ALA A 103 -9.05 -23.67 16.13
C ALA A 103 -8.62 -23.86 14.68
N THR A 104 -7.53 -23.21 14.29
CA THR A 104 -6.78 -23.58 13.07
C THR A 104 -5.74 -24.66 13.40
N SER A 105 -4.75 -24.88 12.53
CA SER A 105 -3.63 -25.81 12.74
C SER A 105 -2.77 -25.56 13.99
N THR A 106 -3.02 -24.49 14.76
CA THR A 106 -2.28 -24.20 16.00
C THR A 106 -2.42 -25.25 17.09
N LEU A 107 -3.50 -26.04 17.05
CA LEU A 107 -3.77 -27.14 18.00
C LEU A 107 -3.64 -28.51 17.34
N GLU A 108 -3.11 -28.55 16.10
CA GLU A 108 -2.93 -29.79 15.35
C GLU A 108 -1.80 -30.65 15.95
N LEU A 109 -0.78 -30.03 16.56
CA LEU A 109 0.42 -30.69 17.08
C LEU A 109 0.65 -30.35 18.57
N GLY A 110 1.06 -31.35 19.35
CA GLY A 110 1.88 -31.14 20.56
C GLY A 110 1.17 -30.84 21.89
N ILE A 111 -0.15 -31.07 22.00
CA ILE A 111 -0.90 -30.84 23.24
C ILE A 111 -1.77 -32.03 23.64
N ASP A 112 -1.61 -32.48 24.88
CA ASP A 112 -2.45 -33.51 25.51
C ASP A 112 -3.72 -32.86 26.07
N MET A 113 -4.86 -33.18 25.46
CA MET A 113 -6.18 -32.62 25.76
C MET A 113 -7.14 -33.73 26.22
N GLY A 114 -6.81 -34.42 27.31
CA GLY A 114 -7.61 -35.53 27.85
C GLY A 114 -9.07 -35.21 28.24
N ALA A 115 -9.51 -33.95 28.20
CA ALA A 115 -10.91 -33.57 28.41
C ALA A 115 -11.75 -33.56 27.12
N VAL A 116 -11.12 -33.63 25.95
CA VAL A 116 -11.78 -33.52 24.64
C VAL A 116 -12.24 -34.89 24.16
N ASP A 117 -13.55 -35.03 23.95
CA ASP A 117 -14.21 -36.26 23.56
C ASP A 117 -14.80 -36.21 22.14
N LEU A 118 -14.76 -35.05 21.47
CA LEU A 118 -15.15 -34.88 20.08
C LEU A 118 -14.28 -33.86 19.33
N VAL A 119 -13.96 -34.19 18.08
CA VAL A 119 -13.41 -33.23 17.11
C VAL A 119 -14.42 -33.01 15.98
N LEU A 120 -14.73 -31.75 15.69
CA LEU A 120 -15.47 -31.34 14.51
C LEU A 120 -14.48 -30.72 13.52
N GLN A 121 -14.57 -31.07 12.25
CA GLN A 121 -13.72 -30.55 11.20
C GLN A 121 -14.61 -29.93 10.12
N ILE A 122 -14.49 -28.61 9.95
CA ILE A 122 -15.23 -27.88 8.92
C ILE A 122 -14.40 -27.89 7.65
N GLU A 123 -15.00 -28.34 6.54
CA GLU A 123 -14.31 -28.64 5.28
C GLU A 123 -13.35 -29.83 5.41
N ALA A 124 -13.01 -30.47 4.29
CA ALA A 124 -11.97 -31.47 4.28
C ALA A 124 -10.66 -30.89 4.87
N PRO A 125 -9.95 -31.65 5.72
CA PRO A 125 -8.62 -31.23 6.15
C PRO A 125 -7.66 -31.27 4.94
N PRO A 126 -6.63 -30.43 4.93
CA PRO A 126 -5.77 -30.25 3.75
C PRO A 126 -4.91 -31.47 3.39
N SER A 127 -4.83 -32.45 4.29
CA SER A 127 -4.12 -33.71 4.09
C SER A 127 -4.69 -34.79 5.01
N VAL A 128 -4.45 -36.06 4.67
CA VAL A 128 -4.78 -37.21 5.51
C VAL A 128 -4.02 -37.12 6.84
N ALA A 129 -2.72 -36.79 6.78
CA ALA A 129 -1.91 -36.60 7.99
C ALA A 129 -2.51 -35.54 8.93
N ALA A 130 -2.97 -34.40 8.40
CA ALA A 130 -3.63 -33.36 9.18
C ALA A 130 -4.95 -33.87 9.78
N GLY A 131 -5.76 -34.60 8.99
CA GLY A 131 -6.99 -35.22 9.47
C GLY A 131 -6.75 -36.15 10.66
N ILE A 132 -5.75 -37.04 10.57
CA ILE A 132 -5.37 -37.95 11.67
C ILE A 132 -4.92 -37.17 12.90
N GLN A 133 -4.04 -36.16 12.73
CA GLN A 133 -3.54 -35.35 13.84
C GLN A 133 -4.65 -34.57 14.54
N ARG A 134 -5.58 -33.99 13.77
CA ARG A 134 -6.72 -33.22 14.28
C ARG A 134 -7.71 -34.12 15.03
N VAL A 135 -8.20 -35.18 14.40
CA VAL A 135 -9.17 -36.09 15.05
C VAL A 135 -8.54 -36.84 16.22
N GLY A 136 -7.24 -37.13 16.17
CA GLY A 136 -6.48 -37.70 17.27
C GLY A 136 -6.40 -36.83 18.54
N ARG A 137 -6.93 -35.60 18.52
CA ARG A 137 -7.12 -34.76 19.71
C ARG A 137 -8.31 -35.18 20.57
N ALA A 138 -9.29 -35.88 19.99
CA ALA A 138 -10.39 -36.47 20.76
C ALA A 138 -9.97 -37.83 21.33
N GLY A 139 -10.39 -38.12 22.57
CA GLY A 139 -10.10 -39.39 23.24
C GLY A 139 -8.60 -39.66 23.32
N HIS A 140 -7.82 -38.64 23.71
CA HIS A 140 -6.35 -38.68 23.73
C HIS A 140 -5.80 -39.49 24.93
N SER A 141 -6.34 -40.68 25.16
CA SER A 141 -5.91 -41.64 26.18
C SER A 141 -5.62 -43.00 25.54
N VAL A 142 -4.70 -43.77 26.11
CA VAL A 142 -4.38 -45.12 25.60
C VAL A 142 -5.63 -46.00 25.68
N GLY A 143 -6.07 -46.53 24.53
CA GLY A 143 -7.22 -47.43 24.43
C GLY A 143 -8.57 -46.74 24.20
N GLU A 144 -8.63 -45.41 24.24
CA GLU A 144 -9.85 -44.66 23.88
C GLU A 144 -10.04 -44.55 22.36
N VAL A 145 -11.28 -44.29 21.96
CA VAL A 145 -11.66 -44.10 20.56
C VAL A 145 -11.67 -42.62 20.25
N SER A 146 -10.88 -42.20 19.25
CA SER A 146 -10.89 -40.82 18.76
C SER A 146 -12.08 -40.60 17.86
N ARG A 147 -13.01 -39.73 18.29
CA ARG A 147 -14.26 -39.43 17.57
C ARG A 147 -14.14 -38.13 16.78
N GLY A 148 -14.46 -38.19 15.49
CA GLY A 148 -14.42 -37.05 14.57
C GLY A 148 -15.69 -36.93 13.73
N VAL A 149 -16.16 -35.72 13.49
CA VAL A 149 -17.20 -35.43 12.49
C VAL A 149 -16.69 -34.38 11.52
N ILE A 150 -16.71 -34.68 10.23
CA ILE A 150 -16.41 -33.73 9.15
C ILE A 150 -17.72 -33.16 8.62
N ILE A 151 -17.80 -31.83 8.50
CA ILE A 151 -18.96 -31.11 7.98
C ILE A 151 -18.55 -30.39 6.69
N PRO A 152 -18.96 -30.90 5.53
CA PRO A 152 -18.65 -30.29 4.23
C PRO A 152 -19.42 -28.99 4.01
N LYS A 153 -18.79 -28.03 3.33
CA LYS A 153 -19.38 -26.70 3.03
C LYS A 153 -20.10 -26.62 1.69
N PHE A 154 -19.70 -27.44 0.72
CA PHE A 154 -20.25 -27.44 -0.63
C PHE A 154 -20.12 -28.83 -1.24
N ARG A 155 -20.74 -29.07 -2.41
CA ARG A 155 -20.82 -30.43 -2.99
C ARG A 155 -19.45 -31.01 -3.36
N GLY A 156 -18.52 -30.20 -3.87
CA GLY A 156 -17.16 -30.63 -4.20
C GLY A 156 -16.37 -31.12 -2.99
N ASP A 157 -16.54 -30.48 -1.83
CA ASP A 157 -15.90 -30.82 -0.56
C ASP A 157 -16.28 -32.22 -0.04
N LEU A 158 -17.45 -32.76 -0.45
CA LEU A 158 -17.84 -34.14 -0.13
C LEU A 158 -16.88 -35.17 -0.75
N LEU A 159 -16.37 -34.92 -1.96
CA LEU A 159 -15.43 -35.82 -2.61
C LEU A 159 -14.12 -35.89 -1.84
N GLU A 160 -13.60 -34.73 -1.44
CA GLU A 160 -12.36 -34.65 -0.69
C GLU A 160 -12.53 -35.22 0.73
N SER A 161 -13.64 -34.91 1.39
CA SER A 161 -13.97 -35.48 2.70
C SER A 161 -14.02 -37.00 2.68
N ALA A 162 -14.62 -37.62 1.64
CA ALA A 162 -14.63 -39.07 1.50
C ALA A 162 -13.22 -39.66 1.32
N ALA A 163 -12.42 -39.07 0.43
CA ALA A 163 -11.06 -39.54 0.16
C ALA A 163 -10.15 -39.41 1.39
N VAL A 164 -10.26 -38.31 2.14
CA VAL A 164 -9.49 -38.11 3.37
C VAL A 164 -9.92 -39.10 4.45
N VAL A 165 -11.21 -39.28 4.71
CA VAL A 165 -11.66 -40.23 5.75
C VAL A 165 -11.23 -41.66 5.43
N GLU A 166 -11.37 -42.10 4.18
CA GLU A 166 -10.89 -43.42 3.76
C GLU A 166 -9.37 -43.54 3.99
N GLY A 167 -8.59 -42.51 3.61
CA GLY A 167 -7.15 -42.45 3.89
C GLY A 167 -6.80 -42.48 5.38
N MET A 168 -7.58 -41.79 6.22
CA MET A 168 -7.38 -41.75 7.67
C MET A 168 -7.61 -43.12 8.31
N LEU A 169 -8.70 -43.80 7.94
CA LEU A 169 -9.06 -45.11 8.47
C LEU A 169 -8.10 -46.21 8.01
N GLU A 170 -7.54 -46.08 6.80
CA GLU A 170 -6.55 -47.00 6.24
C GLU A 170 -5.10 -46.66 6.63
N GLY A 171 -4.85 -45.50 7.25
CA GLY A 171 -3.51 -45.03 7.60
C GLY A 171 -2.63 -44.64 6.41
N ARG A 172 -3.24 -44.28 5.26
CA ARG A 172 -2.55 -43.84 4.04
C ARG A 172 -2.22 -42.35 4.09
N ILE A 173 -1.20 -41.99 4.87
CA ILE A 173 -0.67 -40.63 4.94
C ILE A 173 0.30 -40.34 3.79
N GLU A 174 0.50 -39.05 3.50
CA GLU A 174 1.34 -38.59 2.41
C GLU A 174 2.84 -38.73 2.71
N SER A 175 3.65 -38.86 1.65
CA SER A 175 5.10 -38.89 1.78
C SER A 175 5.69 -37.55 2.26
N THR A 176 6.66 -37.62 3.19
CA THR A 176 7.40 -36.44 3.65
C THR A 176 8.66 -36.24 2.83
N VAL A 177 8.77 -35.10 2.15
CA VAL A 177 9.97 -34.73 1.37
C VAL A 177 10.77 -33.67 2.14
N VAL A 178 12.04 -33.96 2.38
CA VAL A 178 12.96 -33.00 3.01
C VAL A 178 13.64 -32.17 1.91
N PRO A 179 13.60 -30.82 1.97
CA PRO A 179 14.26 -29.97 0.98
C PRO A 179 15.76 -30.29 0.85
N ARG A 180 16.26 -30.33 -0.38
CA ARG A 180 17.67 -30.62 -0.68
C ARG A 180 18.40 -29.32 -1.00
N LYS A 181 19.54 -29.09 -0.34
CA LYS A 181 20.45 -27.96 -0.54
C LYS A 181 19.79 -26.56 -0.47
N PRO A 182 18.98 -26.23 0.54
CA PRO A 182 18.45 -24.87 0.68
C PRO A 182 19.59 -23.87 0.95
N LEU A 183 20.01 -23.13 -0.08
CA LEU A 183 21.22 -22.30 -0.06
C LEU A 183 21.06 -21.01 0.76
N ASP A 184 19.84 -20.51 0.88
CA ASP A 184 19.49 -19.38 1.71
C ASP A 184 19.66 -19.68 3.21
N VAL A 185 19.19 -20.84 3.66
CA VAL A 185 19.40 -21.36 5.03
C VAL A 185 20.87 -21.66 5.26
N LEU A 186 21.57 -22.20 4.25
CA LEU A 186 23.01 -22.41 4.33
C LEU A 186 23.76 -21.09 4.54
N ALA A 187 23.39 -20.04 3.80
CA ALA A 187 24.00 -18.72 3.94
C ALA A 187 23.80 -18.17 5.36
N GLN A 188 22.58 -18.26 5.89
CA GLN A 188 22.28 -17.86 7.28
C GLN A 188 23.16 -18.60 8.29
N GLN A 189 23.27 -19.93 8.16
CA GLN A 189 24.05 -20.76 9.09
C GLN A 189 25.54 -20.53 8.96
N VAL A 190 26.07 -20.35 7.76
CA VAL A 190 27.50 -20.00 7.55
C VAL A 190 27.83 -18.68 8.23
N VAL A 191 27.00 -17.64 8.09
CA VAL A 191 27.22 -16.37 8.80
C VAL A 191 27.20 -16.57 10.31
N ALA A 192 26.27 -17.37 10.83
CA ALA A 192 26.20 -17.67 12.26
C ALA A 192 27.43 -18.44 12.78
N MET A 193 27.91 -19.44 12.04
CA MET A 193 29.11 -20.22 12.38
C MET A 193 30.38 -19.34 12.35
N CYS A 194 30.53 -18.53 11.30
CA CYS A 194 31.66 -17.62 11.14
C CYS A 194 31.63 -16.45 12.15
N ALA A 195 30.46 -16.09 12.67
CA ALA A 195 30.33 -15.08 13.71
C ALA A 195 30.86 -15.53 15.07
N MET A 196 30.98 -16.85 15.29
CA MET A 196 31.48 -17.44 16.54
C MET A 196 32.96 -17.81 16.43
N ASP A 197 33.35 -18.43 15.31
CA ASP A 197 34.70 -18.97 15.10
C ASP A 197 35.23 -18.64 13.70
N GLU A 198 36.56 -18.65 13.55
CA GLU A 198 37.20 -18.71 12.25
C GLU A 198 37.24 -20.17 11.77
N TRP A 199 36.88 -20.40 10.50
CA TRP A 199 36.79 -21.74 9.92
C TRP A 199 37.72 -21.92 8.72
N GLU A 200 38.37 -23.08 8.65
CA GLU A 200 38.91 -23.59 7.39
C GLU A 200 37.75 -24.07 6.50
N ILE A 201 37.77 -23.70 5.22
CA ILE A 201 36.68 -23.97 4.25
C ILE A 201 36.37 -25.47 4.16
N GLU A 202 37.40 -26.31 4.09
CA GLU A 202 37.26 -27.78 4.05
C GLU A 202 36.59 -28.34 5.31
N LYS A 203 36.92 -27.79 6.48
CA LYS A 203 36.30 -28.20 7.75
C LYS A 203 34.84 -27.73 7.82
N LEU A 204 34.57 -26.49 7.43
CA LEU A 204 33.21 -25.94 7.37
C LEU A 204 32.32 -26.76 6.43
N GLY A 205 32.78 -27.02 5.21
CA GLY A 205 32.07 -27.84 4.24
C GLY A 205 31.81 -29.27 4.73
N ARG A 206 32.76 -29.90 5.43
CA ARG A 206 32.55 -31.22 6.06
C ARG A 206 31.49 -31.19 7.15
N VAL A 207 31.44 -30.14 7.97
CA VAL A 207 30.40 -29.99 9.01
C VAL A 207 29.03 -29.82 8.37
N VAL A 208 28.91 -28.93 7.37
CA VAL A 208 27.67 -28.71 6.62
C VAL A 208 27.15 -30.01 5.99
N ARG A 209 28.01 -30.78 5.31
CA ARG A 209 27.62 -32.04 4.64
C ARG A 209 27.20 -33.17 5.59
N ARG A 210 27.40 -33.04 6.91
CA ARG A 210 26.84 -34.00 7.88
C ARG A 210 25.33 -33.84 8.06
N ALA A 211 24.77 -32.68 7.75
CA ALA A 211 23.33 -32.47 7.79
C ALA A 211 22.66 -33.07 6.54
N TYR A 212 21.55 -33.78 6.73
CA TYR A 212 20.86 -34.51 5.66
C TYR A 212 20.55 -33.65 4.41
N PRO A 213 20.02 -32.41 4.53
CA PRO A 213 19.73 -31.55 3.37
C PRO A 213 20.96 -31.24 2.50
N TYR A 214 22.16 -31.25 3.08
CA TYR A 214 23.41 -30.85 2.41
C TYR A 214 24.36 -32.02 2.16
N SER A 215 23.91 -33.26 2.37
CA SER A 215 24.74 -34.46 2.24
C SER A 215 25.43 -34.63 0.88
N ASP A 216 24.82 -34.11 -0.19
CA ASP A 216 25.34 -34.11 -1.56
C ASP A 216 25.64 -32.69 -2.10
N LEU A 217 25.89 -31.72 -1.20
CA LEU A 217 26.24 -30.35 -1.57
C LEU A 217 27.62 -30.32 -2.27
N GLY A 218 27.63 -30.00 -3.56
CA GLY A 218 28.85 -29.88 -4.36
C GLY A 218 29.71 -28.67 -3.94
N PRO A 219 31.03 -28.70 -4.23
CA PRO A 219 31.95 -27.63 -3.86
C PRO A 219 31.57 -26.28 -4.49
N ARG A 220 31.18 -26.25 -5.77
CA ARG A 220 30.79 -25.01 -6.47
C ARG A 220 29.61 -24.29 -5.81
N ALA A 221 28.57 -25.01 -5.43
CA ALA A 221 27.39 -24.43 -4.77
C ALA A 221 27.70 -23.92 -3.36
N PHE A 222 28.63 -24.59 -2.67
CA PHE A 222 29.11 -24.11 -1.37
C PHE A 222 29.95 -22.84 -1.53
N GLU A 223 30.88 -22.81 -2.48
CA GLU A 223 31.73 -21.67 -2.79
C GLU A 223 30.93 -20.47 -3.31
N SER A 224 29.88 -20.65 -4.11
CA SER A 224 29.03 -19.54 -4.57
C SER A 224 28.29 -18.85 -3.42
N VAL A 225 27.87 -19.59 -2.39
CA VAL A 225 27.32 -19.01 -1.16
C VAL A 225 28.39 -18.24 -0.40
N LEU A 226 29.62 -18.75 -0.30
CA LEU A 226 30.73 -18.02 0.32
C LEU A 226 31.09 -16.75 -0.46
N ASP A 227 31.12 -16.80 -1.78
CA ASP A 227 31.37 -15.67 -2.69
C ASP A 227 30.33 -14.57 -2.50
N MET A 228 29.05 -14.95 -2.43
CA MET A 228 27.97 -14.02 -2.17
C MET A 228 28.14 -13.36 -0.80
N LEU A 229 28.41 -14.15 0.24
CA LEU A 229 28.59 -13.64 1.59
C LEU A 229 29.87 -12.84 1.77
N SER A 230 30.90 -13.06 0.95
CA SER A 230 32.14 -12.27 0.96
C SER A 230 32.08 -11.03 0.07
N GLY A 231 30.99 -10.82 -0.67
CA GLY A 231 30.77 -9.61 -1.48
C GLY A 231 31.39 -9.62 -2.88
N ARG A 232 31.52 -10.80 -3.52
CA ARG A 232 32.04 -10.92 -4.90
C ARG A 232 31.18 -10.20 -5.95
N TYR A 233 29.87 -10.15 -5.75
CA TYR A 233 28.92 -9.55 -6.70
C TYR A 233 28.94 -8.02 -6.60
N PRO A 234 28.63 -7.29 -7.70
CA PRO A 234 28.84 -5.84 -7.78
C PRO A 234 28.02 -5.05 -6.75
N SER A 235 28.69 -4.67 -5.67
CA SER A 235 28.19 -3.77 -4.65
C SER A 235 28.00 -2.33 -5.17
N ASP A 236 28.59 -1.99 -6.32
CA ASP A 236 28.43 -0.71 -7.02
C ASP A 236 27.09 -0.58 -7.74
N GLN A 237 26.32 -1.67 -7.87
CA GLN A 237 24.95 -1.65 -8.38
C GLN A 237 23.93 -1.70 -7.24
N PHE A 238 24.22 -2.38 -6.12
CA PHE A 238 23.26 -2.54 -5.01
C PHE A 238 23.92 -2.48 -3.62
N VAL A 239 23.45 -1.58 -2.75
CA VAL A 239 24.07 -1.26 -1.45
C VAL A 239 23.87 -2.38 -0.41
N GLU A 240 22.86 -3.22 -0.59
CA GLU A 240 22.49 -4.27 0.35
C GLU A 240 23.35 -5.53 0.29
N LEU A 241 24.10 -5.75 -0.81
CA LEU A 241 25.06 -6.84 -1.00
C LEU A 241 26.35 -6.65 -0.17
N ARG A 242 26.24 -6.08 1.03
CA ARG A 242 27.40 -5.90 1.91
C ARG A 242 27.97 -7.25 2.33
N PRO A 243 29.30 -7.43 2.31
CA PRO A 243 29.92 -8.65 2.79
C PRO A 243 29.54 -8.92 4.25
N ARG A 244 29.22 -10.17 4.57
CA ARG A 244 28.91 -10.68 5.92
C ARG A 244 30.05 -11.48 6.52
N ILE A 245 30.87 -12.09 5.66
CA ILE A 245 32.07 -12.83 6.03
C ILE A 245 33.29 -12.22 5.33
N VAL A 246 34.47 -12.48 5.86
CA VAL A 246 35.76 -12.29 5.18
C VAL A 246 36.25 -13.65 4.75
N TRP A 247 36.64 -13.76 3.48
CA TRP A 247 37.24 -14.97 2.93
C TRP A 247 38.69 -14.69 2.52
N ASP A 248 39.62 -15.25 3.30
CA ASP A 248 41.03 -15.34 2.91
C ASP A 248 41.23 -16.58 2.02
N ARG A 249 41.32 -16.34 0.70
CA ARG A 249 41.50 -17.38 -0.30
C ARG A 249 42.89 -18.02 -0.28
N VAL A 250 43.89 -17.34 0.28
CA VAL A 250 45.27 -17.85 0.35
C VAL A 250 45.40 -18.80 1.52
N ALA A 251 44.89 -18.41 2.69
CA ALA A 251 44.86 -19.27 3.88
C ALA A 251 43.76 -20.34 3.82
N GLY A 252 42.77 -20.20 2.93
CA GLY A 252 41.63 -21.11 2.84
C GLY A 252 40.70 -21.00 4.04
N LYS A 253 40.53 -19.78 4.57
CA LYS A 253 39.80 -19.51 5.81
C LYS A 253 38.69 -18.48 5.64
N VAL A 254 37.64 -18.63 6.43
CA VAL A 254 36.51 -17.71 6.49
C VAL A 254 36.23 -17.32 7.95
N ARG A 255 35.92 -16.03 8.15
CA ARG A 255 35.53 -15.49 9.46
C ARG A 255 34.37 -14.50 9.32
N GLY A 256 33.63 -14.28 10.39
CA GLY A 256 32.56 -13.27 10.43
C GLY A 256 33.14 -11.86 10.42
N ARG A 257 32.41 -10.92 9.80
CA ARG A 257 32.70 -9.48 9.93
C ARG A 257 32.19 -8.92 11.24
N ALA A 258 32.64 -7.71 11.58
CA ALA A 258 32.09 -6.95 12.70
C ALA A 258 30.56 -6.81 12.55
N GLY A 259 29.82 -7.26 13.56
CA GLY A 259 28.36 -7.25 13.55
C GLY A 259 27.67 -8.46 12.92
N ALA A 260 28.40 -9.45 12.38
CA ALA A 260 27.84 -10.69 11.84
C ALA A 260 27.03 -11.47 12.89
N GLN A 261 27.50 -11.50 14.15
CA GLN A 261 26.77 -12.12 15.26
C GLN A 261 25.42 -11.42 15.48
N ARG A 262 25.42 -10.09 15.60
CA ARG A 262 24.20 -9.29 15.75
C ARG A 262 23.24 -9.56 14.60
N LEU A 263 23.73 -9.58 13.38
CA LEU A 263 22.95 -9.85 12.17
C LEU A 263 22.26 -11.22 12.22
N ALA A 264 23.00 -12.27 12.59
CA ALA A 264 22.47 -13.63 12.67
C ALA A 264 21.42 -13.77 13.78
N VAL A 265 21.67 -13.23 14.98
CA VAL A 265 20.73 -13.37 16.11
C VAL A 265 19.48 -12.51 15.97
N THR A 266 19.53 -11.40 15.22
CA THR A 266 18.35 -10.55 14.97
C THR A 266 17.47 -11.06 13.83
N ASN A 267 17.99 -11.97 13.01
CA ASN A 267 17.27 -12.57 11.89
C ASN A 267 17.26 -14.11 12.00
N PRO A 268 16.80 -14.69 13.13
CA PRO A 268 16.84 -16.13 13.32
C PRO A 268 15.67 -16.81 12.60
N GLY A 269 15.89 -18.07 12.20
CA GLY A 269 14.85 -18.96 11.72
C GLY A 269 14.58 -18.88 10.22
N THR A 270 13.61 -19.67 9.78
CA THR A 270 13.27 -19.91 8.36
C THR A 270 11.85 -19.51 7.99
N ILE A 271 11.07 -19.02 8.97
CA ILE A 271 9.70 -18.56 8.76
C ILE A 271 9.76 -17.14 8.18
N PRO A 272 9.21 -16.89 6.98
CA PRO A 272 9.22 -15.56 6.38
C PRO A 272 8.34 -14.59 7.18
N ASP A 273 8.75 -13.32 7.21
CA ASP A 273 7.92 -12.26 7.77
C ASP A 273 6.69 -12.06 6.87
N ARG A 274 5.52 -12.39 7.38
CA ARG A 274 4.24 -12.02 6.76
C ARG A 274 3.89 -10.60 7.21
N GLY A 275 3.36 -9.78 6.32
CA GLY A 275 2.95 -8.40 6.58
C GLY A 275 1.77 -8.35 7.54
N LEU A 276 2.02 -8.52 8.85
CA LEU A 276 1.00 -8.45 9.89
C LEU A 276 1.25 -7.18 10.75
N PHE A 277 0.21 -6.41 11.02
CA PHE A 277 0.22 -5.23 11.88
C PHE A 277 -0.25 -5.60 13.28
N THR A 278 0.44 -5.15 14.34
CA THR A 278 -0.03 -5.38 15.71
C THR A 278 -1.20 -4.45 16.04
N VAL A 279 -2.26 -4.98 16.65
CA VAL A 279 -3.39 -4.20 17.14
C VAL A 279 -3.20 -3.91 18.62
N ASN A 280 -3.16 -2.63 18.99
CA ASN A 280 -2.86 -2.18 20.35
C ASN A 280 -3.95 -1.20 20.86
N LEU A 281 -4.25 -1.27 22.15
CA LEU A 281 -5.21 -0.37 22.81
C LEU A 281 -4.69 1.08 22.87
N ALA A 282 -5.57 2.05 22.64
CA ALA A 282 -5.23 3.48 22.73
C ALA A 282 -4.87 3.93 24.15
N ASP A 283 -5.49 3.33 25.17
CA ASP A 283 -5.36 3.78 26.56
C ASP A 283 -4.04 3.36 27.21
N ASP A 284 -3.65 2.09 27.08
CA ASP A 284 -2.49 1.50 27.76
C ASP A 284 -1.45 0.85 26.83
N GLY A 285 -1.68 0.89 25.51
CA GLY A 285 -0.78 0.30 24.51
C GLY A 285 -0.73 -1.23 24.54
N ARG A 286 -1.61 -1.89 25.30
CA ARG A 286 -1.64 -3.34 25.41
C ARG A 286 -2.01 -3.97 24.08
N ARG A 287 -1.27 -5.01 23.72
CA ARG A 287 -1.49 -5.74 22.46
C ARG A 287 -2.70 -6.64 22.56
N VAL A 288 -3.63 -6.44 21.63
CA VAL A 288 -4.90 -7.17 21.52
C VAL A 288 -4.79 -8.31 20.50
N GLY A 289 -4.06 -8.08 19.40
CA GLY A 289 -3.81 -9.12 18.40
C GLY A 289 -3.02 -8.64 17.18
N GLU A 290 -3.23 -9.23 16.01
CA GLU A 290 -2.60 -8.85 14.75
C GLU A 290 -3.59 -8.88 13.57
N LEU A 291 -3.46 -7.91 12.66
CA LEU A 291 -4.18 -7.82 11.39
C LEU A 291 -3.24 -8.05 10.20
N ASP A 292 -3.78 -8.51 9.08
CA ASP A 292 -3.03 -8.56 7.82
C ASP A 292 -2.82 -7.15 7.23
N GLU A 293 -1.69 -6.89 6.60
CA GLU A 293 -1.35 -5.61 5.97
C GLU A 293 -2.33 -5.24 4.87
N GLU A 294 -2.83 -6.21 4.11
CA GLU A 294 -3.86 -5.96 3.10
C GLU A 294 -5.18 -5.52 3.74
N MET A 295 -5.57 -6.15 4.86
CA MET A 295 -6.71 -5.72 5.66
C MET A 295 -6.51 -4.32 6.24
N VAL A 296 -5.33 -4.01 6.79
CA VAL A 296 -5.03 -2.68 7.31
C VAL A 296 -5.06 -1.62 6.21
N TYR A 297 -4.56 -1.95 5.02
CA TYR A 297 -4.59 -1.05 3.87
C TYR A 297 -6.02 -0.74 3.40
N GLU A 298 -6.91 -1.74 3.48
CA GLU A 298 -8.33 -1.56 3.15
C GLU A 298 -9.15 -0.84 4.23
N THR A 299 -8.61 -0.67 5.44
CA THR A 299 -9.35 -0.15 6.59
C THR A 299 -8.98 1.30 6.90
N ARG A 300 -9.96 2.11 7.34
CA ARG A 300 -9.75 3.53 7.66
C ARG A 300 -9.84 3.84 9.15
N VAL A 301 -9.21 4.93 9.57
CA VAL A 301 -9.38 5.48 10.92
C VAL A 301 -10.85 5.84 11.13
N GLY A 302 -11.41 5.38 12.25
CA GLY A 302 -12.83 5.48 12.60
C GLY A 302 -13.66 4.23 12.33
N GLU A 303 -13.18 3.31 11.48
CA GLU A 303 -13.90 2.06 11.18
C GLU A 303 -13.76 1.03 12.30
N THR A 304 -14.78 0.19 12.44
CA THR A 304 -14.86 -0.92 13.40
C THR A 304 -14.53 -2.24 12.71
N PHE A 305 -13.76 -3.10 13.39
CA PHE A 305 -13.48 -4.46 12.93
C PHE A 305 -13.58 -5.47 14.07
N VAL A 306 -13.83 -6.72 13.73
CA VAL A 306 -13.95 -7.82 14.69
C VAL A 306 -12.62 -8.58 14.75
N LEU A 307 -12.08 -8.74 15.97
CA LEU A 307 -10.89 -9.53 16.28
C LEU A 307 -11.10 -10.22 17.63
N GLY A 308 -11.05 -11.55 17.67
CA GLY A 308 -11.61 -12.33 18.77
C GLY A 308 -13.14 -12.30 18.79
N ALA A 309 -13.71 -12.34 19.99
CA ALA A 309 -15.14 -12.16 20.26
C ALA A 309 -15.51 -10.69 20.53
N SER A 310 -14.68 -9.73 20.11
CA SER A 310 -14.84 -8.31 20.46
C SER A 310 -14.69 -7.41 19.23
N THR A 311 -15.53 -6.38 19.15
CA THR A 311 -15.43 -5.32 18.14
C THR A 311 -14.51 -4.21 18.64
N TRP A 312 -13.62 -3.76 17.76
CA TRP A 312 -12.61 -2.73 18.00
C TRP A 312 -12.77 -1.60 17.01
N ARG A 313 -12.72 -0.34 17.47
CA ARG A 313 -12.71 0.85 16.62
C ARG A 313 -11.29 1.34 16.40
N ILE A 314 -10.92 1.62 15.17
CA ILE A 314 -9.60 2.14 14.82
C ILE A 314 -9.53 3.63 15.15
N VAL A 315 -8.58 3.98 16.01
CA VAL A 315 -8.26 5.37 16.38
C VAL A 315 -7.12 5.91 15.54
N ASP A 316 -6.14 5.07 15.20
CA ASP A 316 -4.99 5.46 14.38
C ASP A 316 -4.37 4.24 13.67
N ILE A 317 -3.76 4.46 12.51
CA ILE A 317 -3.00 3.45 11.76
C ILE A 317 -1.60 3.98 11.53
N THR A 318 -0.62 3.41 12.23
CA THR A 318 0.79 3.75 12.07
C THR A 318 1.47 2.77 11.08
N PRO A 319 2.73 2.99 10.66
CA PRO A 319 3.44 2.10 9.73
C PRO A 319 3.69 0.66 10.21
N SER A 320 3.34 0.32 11.46
CA SER A 320 3.61 -1.01 12.03
C SER A 320 2.55 -1.53 13.02
N GLN A 321 1.61 -0.67 13.44
CA GLN A 321 0.56 -1.01 14.39
C GLN A 321 -0.74 -0.25 14.09
N VAL A 322 -1.86 -0.87 14.45
CA VAL A 322 -3.21 -0.28 14.45
C VAL A 322 -3.59 0.00 15.90
N ILE A 323 -3.92 1.25 16.21
CA ILE A 323 -4.33 1.67 17.54
C ILE A 323 -5.86 1.66 17.61
N VAL A 324 -6.42 1.00 18.62
CA VAL A 324 -7.86 0.75 18.73
C VAL A 324 -8.43 1.09 20.10
N THR A 325 -9.74 1.32 20.14
CA THR A 325 -10.55 1.36 21.37
C THR A 325 -11.66 0.30 21.31
N PRO A 326 -12.11 -0.25 22.45
CA PRO A 326 -13.24 -1.17 22.47
C PRO A 326 -14.52 -0.50 21.93
N ALA A 327 -15.25 -1.18 21.04
CA ALA A 327 -16.53 -0.72 20.50
C ALA A 327 -17.61 -1.81 20.59
N PRO A 328 -17.94 -2.29 21.80
CA PRO A 328 -18.89 -3.38 22.00
C PRO A 328 -20.29 -3.01 21.47
N GLY A 329 -20.92 -3.94 20.73
CA GLY A 329 -22.27 -3.78 20.19
C GLY A 329 -22.36 -3.07 18.84
N GLU A 330 -21.23 -2.59 18.29
CA GLU A 330 -21.20 -2.03 16.93
C GLU A 330 -20.85 -3.11 15.89
N PRO A 331 -21.50 -3.12 14.72
CA PRO A 331 -21.12 -4.00 13.61
C PRO A 331 -19.74 -3.60 13.09
N GLY A 332 -18.90 -4.59 12.77
CA GLY A 332 -17.53 -4.35 12.31
C GLY A 332 -17.12 -5.30 11.20
N LYS A 333 -16.23 -4.83 10.30
CA LYS A 333 -15.66 -5.65 9.23
C LYS A 333 -14.86 -6.80 9.83
N ILE A 334 -15.05 -8.01 9.35
CA ILE A 334 -14.28 -9.17 9.85
C ILE A 334 -12.84 -9.07 9.32
N ALA A 335 -11.86 -9.15 10.21
CA ALA A 335 -10.46 -9.22 9.82
C ALA A 335 -10.21 -10.41 8.87
N PHE A 336 -9.54 -10.16 7.75
CA PHE A 336 -9.13 -11.21 6.81
C PHE A 336 -7.61 -11.33 6.75
N TRP A 337 -7.14 -12.51 6.35
CA TRP A 337 -5.73 -12.84 6.14
C TRP A 337 -5.63 -13.65 4.86
N LYS A 338 -4.77 -13.24 3.92
CA LYS A 338 -4.48 -14.01 2.71
C LYS A 338 -3.51 -15.13 3.09
N ALA A 339 -4.05 -16.26 3.54
CA ALA A 339 -3.24 -17.40 3.92
C ALA A 339 -2.85 -18.20 2.67
N ASP A 340 -1.56 -18.43 2.50
CA ASP A 340 -0.97 -19.45 1.63
C ASP A 340 -1.46 -20.82 2.15
N ALA A 341 -2.61 -21.28 1.66
CA ALA A 341 -3.21 -22.54 2.06
C ALA A 341 -2.43 -23.70 1.39
N PRO A 342 -2.08 -24.76 2.13
CA PRO A 342 -1.45 -25.92 1.52
C PRO A 342 -2.43 -26.55 0.51
N SER A 343 -1.93 -26.74 -0.72
CA SER A 343 -2.64 -27.40 -1.81
C SER A 343 -2.66 -28.93 -1.61
N ARG A 344 -3.70 -29.59 -2.14
CA ARG A 344 -3.86 -31.03 -2.11
C ARG A 344 -2.64 -31.76 -2.70
N PRO A 345 -2.02 -32.71 -1.97
CA PRO A 345 -0.95 -33.55 -2.49
C PRO A 345 -1.43 -34.48 -3.61
N VAL A 346 -0.54 -34.81 -4.56
CA VAL A 346 -0.86 -35.68 -5.70
C VAL A 346 -1.34 -37.07 -5.28
N GLU A 347 -0.82 -37.62 -4.19
CA GLU A 347 -1.21 -38.94 -3.65
C GLU A 347 -2.69 -38.95 -3.21
N LEU A 348 -3.13 -37.86 -2.55
CA LEU A 348 -4.53 -37.67 -2.15
C LEU A 348 -5.41 -37.43 -3.38
N GLY A 349 -4.94 -36.63 -4.34
CA GLY A 349 -5.62 -36.41 -5.62
C GLY A 349 -5.85 -37.71 -6.41
N ALA A 350 -4.83 -38.57 -6.51
CA ALA A 350 -4.94 -39.87 -7.16
C ALA A 350 -5.91 -40.81 -6.43
N ALA A 351 -5.91 -40.79 -5.09
CA ALA A 351 -6.86 -41.57 -4.29
C ALA A 351 -8.31 -41.08 -4.50
N LEU A 352 -8.53 -39.77 -4.56
CA LEU A 352 -9.82 -39.16 -4.87
C LEU A 352 -10.29 -39.55 -6.26
N GLY A 353 -9.44 -39.43 -7.28
CA GLY A 353 -9.77 -39.84 -8.64
C GLY A 353 -10.14 -41.32 -8.73
N LYS A 354 -9.36 -42.20 -8.07
CA LYS A 354 -9.64 -43.63 -8.01
C LYS A 354 -11.00 -43.91 -7.35
N MET A 355 -11.32 -43.21 -6.28
CA MET A 355 -12.61 -43.34 -5.61
C MET A 355 -13.76 -42.92 -6.53
N VAL A 356 -13.64 -41.80 -7.25
CA VAL A 356 -14.66 -41.36 -8.23
C VAL A 356 -14.89 -42.44 -9.29
N ARG A 357 -13.82 -42.99 -9.86
CA ARG A 357 -13.91 -44.08 -10.85
C ARG A 357 -14.61 -45.31 -10.28
N GLU A 358 -14.27 -45.73 -9.06
CA GLU A 358 -14.90 -46.86 -8.39
C GLU A 358 -16.40 -46.61 -8.15
N LEU A 359 -16.77 -45.42 -7.65
CA LEU A 359 -18.16 -45.06 -7.40
C LEU A 359 -18.99 -45.02 -8.70
N ARG A 360 -18.42 -44.53 -9.81
CA ARG A 360 -19.09 -44.50 -11.13
C ARG A 360 -19.24 -45.88 -11.76
N ALA A 361 -18.43 -46.85 -11.37
CA ALA A 361 -18.51 -48.22 -11.86
C ALA A 361 -19.51 -49.10 -11.08
N LEU A 362 -19.96 -48.65 -9.91
CA LEU A 362 -20.91 -49.36 -9.05
C LEU A 362 -22.34 -48.90 -9.29
N ASP A 363 -23.31 -49.80 -9.09
CA ASP A 363 -24.72 -49.41 -9.00
C ASP A 363 -24.96 -48.49 -7.78
N PRO A 364 -25.98 -47.60 -7.81
CA PRO A 364 -26.20 -46.58 -6.77
C PRO A 364 -26.27 -47.14 -5.34
N ASP A 365 -26.94 -48.28 -5.14
CA ASP A 365 -27.06 -48.91 -3.81
C ASP A 365 -25.72 -49.45 -3.30
N ALA A 366 -24.90 -50.01 -4.20
CA ALA A 366 -23.58 -50.50 -3.87
C ALA A 366 -22.61 -49.34 -3.58
N ALA A 367 -22.70 -48.25 -4.33
CA ALA A 367 -21.94 -47.02 -4.09
C ALA A 367 -22.31 -46.39 -2.74
N ALA A 368 -23.61 -46.32 -2.41
CA ALA A 368 -24.11 -45.85 -1.12
C ALA A 368 -23.60 -46.71 0.05
N LYS A 369 -23.62 -48.04 -0.10
CA LYS A 369 -23.07 -48.97 0.89
C LYS A 369 -21.57 -48.75 1.10
N ARG A 370 -20.79 -48.62 0.02
CA ARG A 370 -19.35 -48.35 0.07
C ARG A 370 -19.04 -47.07 0.85
N LEU A 371 -19.72 -45.96 0.53
CA LEU A 371 -19.52 -44.66 1.18
C LEU A 371 -19.83 -44.72 2.68
N ARG A 372 -20.91 -45.42 3.08
CA ARG A 372 -21.28 -45.60 4.48
C ARG A 372 -20.24 -46.41 5.25
N GLU A 373 -19.75 -47.51 4.67
CA GLU A 373 -18.82 -48.43 5.34
C GLU A 373 -17.37 -47.94 5.36
N ARG A 374 -16.90 -47.28 4.30
CA ARG A 374 -15.48 -46.88 4.14
C ARG A 374 -15.18 -45.41 4.44
N ALA A 375 -16.16 -44.53 4.27
CA ALA A 375 -15.98 -43.09 4.46
C ALA A 375 -16.83 -42.53 5.62
N GLY A 376 -17.67 -43.35 6.27
CA GLY A 376 -18.48 -42.92 7.41
C GLY A 376 -19.56 -41.88 7.05
N PHE A 377 -20.03 -41.89 5.80
CA PHE A 377 -21.02 -40.91 5.33
C PHE A 377 -22.41 -41.22 5.90
N ASP A 378 -23.14 -40.16 6.26
CA ASP A 378 -24.58 -40.24 6.50
C ASP A 378 -25.40 -40.31 5.18
N ASP A 379 -26.70 -40.54 5.31
CA ASP A 379 -27.59 -40.73 4.16
C ASP A 379 -27.71 -39.46 3.29
N LEU A 380 -27.64 -38.28 3.91
CA LEU A 380 -27.73 -36.99 3.21
C LEU A 380 -26.45 -36.69 2.42
N ALA A 381 -25.28 -36.97 3.00
CA ALA A 381 -23.98 -36.86 2.36
C ALA A 381 -23.88 -37.80 1.16
N ILE A 382 -24.32 -39.05 1.30
CA ILE A 382 -24.37 -40.03 0.21
C ILE A 382 -25.25 -39.50 -0.94
N LYS A 383 -26.48 -39.06 -0.62
CA LYS A 383 -27.41 -38.54 -1.62
C LYS A 383 -26.83 -37.35 -2.38
N ASN A 384 -26.27 -36.36 -1.67
CA ASN A 384 -25.71 -35.16 -2.28
C ASN A 384 -24.48 -35.45 -3.14
N LEU A 385 -23.60 -36.36 -2.69
CA LEU A 385 -22.40 -36.74 -3.43
C LEU A 385 -22.72 -37.51 -4.70
N LEU A 386 -23.58 -38.53 -4.62
CA LEU A 386 -23.97 -39.32 -5.79
C LEU A 386 -24.72 -38.46 -6.82
N ALA A 387 -25.60 -37.56 -6.35
CA ALA A 387 -26.23 -36.58 -7.23
C ALA A 387 -25.19 -35.65 -7.88
N TYR A 388 -24.13 -35.24 -7.17
CA TYR A 388 -23.11 -34.34 -7.72
C TYR A 388 -22.32 -34.98 -8.85
N LEU A 389 -21.97 -36.26 -8.68
CA LEU A 389 -21.33 -37.05 -9.72
C LEU A 389 -22.24 -37.29 -10.92
N GLU A 390 -23.53 -37.51 -10.69
CA GLU A 390 -24.50 -37.72 -11.77
C GLU A 390 -24.79 -36.44 -12.55
N ASP A 391 -24.94 -35.30 -11.87
CA ASP A 391 -25.11 -33.99 -12.51
C ASP A 391 -23.90 -33.66 -13.40
N GLN A 392 -22.68 -33.95 -12.91
CA GLN A 392 -21.46 -33.76 -13.70
C GLN A 392 -21.42 -34.69 -14.92
N ALA A 393 -21.74 -35.97 -14.74
CA ALA A 393 -21.78 -36.94 -15.82
C ALA A 393 -22.81 -36.55 -16.89
N THR A 394 -23.97 -36.03 -16.47
CA THR A 394 -25.02 -35.55 -17.37
C THR A 394 -24.57 -34.33 -18.16
N ALA A 395 -23.88 -33.39 -17.51
CA ALA A 395 -23.43 -32.15 -18.15
C ALA A 395 -22.29 -32.38 -19.16
N THR A 396 -21.33 -33.25 -18.84
CA THR A 396 -20.08 -33.37 -19.60
C THR A 396 -19.88 -34.72 -20.29
N GLY A 397 -20.77 -35.69 -20.07
CA GLY A 397 -20.67 -37.05 -20.61
C GLY A 397 -19.58 -37.93 -19.95
N ALA A 398 -18.67 -37.34 -19.19
CA ALA A 398 -17.61 -38.03 -18.46
C ALA A 398 -17.33 -37.30 -17.13
N VAL A 399 -16.94 -38.04 -16.10
CA VAL A 399 -16.52 -37.45 -14.82
C VAL A 399 -15.00 -37.53 -14.72
N PRO A 400 -14.31 -36.44 -14.32
CA PRO A 400 -12.87 -36.46 -14.08
C PRO A 400 -12.50 -37.47 -12.99
N ASP A 401 -11.49 -38.31 -13.24
CA ASP A 401 -10.99 -39.32 -12.31
C ASP A 401 -9.47 -39.52 -12.46
N ASP A 402 -8.88 -40.53 -11.81
CA ASP A 402 -7.43 -40.79 -11.88
C ASP A 402 -6.94 -41.26 -13.26
N ARG A 403 -7.86 -41.55 -14.19
CA ARG A 403 -7.60 -42.00 -15.56
C ARG A 403 -8.36 -41.22 -16.64
N THR A 404 -9.08 -40.17 -16.27
CA THR A 404 -9.87 -39.35 -17.20
C THR A 404 -9.71 -37.89 -16.85
N MET A 405 -9.11 -37.12 -17.77
CA MET A 405 -9.14 -35.65 -17.76
C MET A 405 -10.30 -35.17 -18.62
N VAL A 406 -11.09 -34.22 -18.13
CA VAL A 406 -12.18 -33.60 -18.90
C VAL A 406 -11.80 -32.17 -19.24
N VAL A 407 -11.84 -31.83 -20.52
CA VAL A 407 -11.64 -30.47 -21.05
C VAL A 407 -13.01 -29.93 -21.43
N GLU A 408 -13.56 -29.08 -20.59
CA GLU A 408 -14.86 -28.46 -20.79
C GLU A 408 -14.72 -27.07 -21.39
N ARG A 409 -15.50 -26.76 -22.42
CA ARG A 409 -15.46 -25.47 -23.12
C ARG A 409 -16.87 -24.88 -23.21
N PHE A 410 -17.02 -23.64 -22.82
CA PHE A 410 -18.30 -22.93 -22.90
C PHE A 410 -18.06 -21.43 -23.08
N ARG A 411 -19.12 -20.69 -23.44
CA ARG A 411 -19.08 -19.23 -23.52
C ARG A 411 -19.63 -18.60 -22.26
N ASP A 412 -19.00 -17.53 -21.79
CA ASP A 412 -19.54 -16.74 -20.68
C ASP A 412 -20.66 -15.78 -21.13
N GLU A 413 -21.23 -15.03 -20.19
CA GLU A 413 -22.34 -14.10 -20.46
C GLU A 413 -21.98 -12.97 -21.42
N VAL A 414 -20.68 -12.66 -21.57
CA VAL A 414 -20.16 -11.63 -22.48
C VAL A 414 -19.81 -12.22 -23.85
N GLY A 415 -19.81 -13.55 -23.97
CA GLY A 415 -19.56 -14.28 -25.21
C GLY A 415 -18.12 -14.77 -25.37
N ASP A 416 -17.25 -14.53 -24.39
CA ASP A 416 -15.86 -14.99 -24.40
C ASP A 416 -15.77 -16.49 -24.10
N TRP A 417 -14.73 -17.15 -24.61
CA TRP A 417 -14.49 -18.57 -24.36
C TRP A 417 -13.88 -18.81 -22.98
N ARG A 418 -14.42 -19.82 -22.30
CA ARG A 418 -13.88 -20.42 -21.09
C ARG A 418 -13.47 -21.85 -21.38
N VAL A 419 -12.27 -22.22 -20.96
CA VAL A 419 -11.75 -23.59 -21.08
C VAL A 419 -11.36 -24.07 -19.69
N CYS A 420 -12.03 -25.11 -19.20
CA CYS A 420 -11.76 -25.72 -17.89
C CYS A 420 -11.14 -27.12 -18.07
N LEU A 421 -9.94 -27.32 -17.53
CA LEU A 421 -9.28 -28.62 -17.46
C LEU A 421 -9.56 -29.20 -16.08
N HIS A 422 -10.37 -30.23 -16.02
CA HIS A 422 -10.75 -30.90 -14.77
C HIS A 422 -9.84 -32.10 -14.51
N THR A 423 -9.17 -32.08 -13.36
CA THR A 423 -8.20 -33.10 -12.94
C THR A 423 -8.08 -33.10 -11.41
N PRO A 424 -7.95 -34.27 -10.75
CA PRO A 424 -7.90 -34.32 -9.29
C PRO A 424 -6.50 -34.12 -8.68
N PHE A 425 -5.45 -33.94 -9.49
CA PHE A 425 -4.04 -34.06 -9.05
C PHE A 425 -3.48 -32.91 -8.20
N GLY A 426 -4.26 -31.87 -7.92
CA GLY A 426 -3.90 -30.82 -6.97
C GLY A 426 -3.15 -29.63 -7.58
N GLY A 427 -3.21 -28.50 -6.88
CA GLY A 427 -2.64 -27.22 -7.28
C GLY A 427 -1.12 -27.24 -7.49
N ARG A 428 -0.37 -28.11 -6.80
CA ARG A 428 1.08 -28.28 -7.02
C ARG A 428 1.43 -28.79 -8.42
N VAL A 429 0.49 -29.46 -9.09
CA VAL A 429 0.60 -29.90 -10.49
C VAL A 429 -0.08 -28.91 -11.43
N HIS A 430 -1.23 -28.35 -11.03
CA HIS A 430 -2.01 -27.45 -11.88
C HIS A 430 -1.38 -26.06 -12.04
N ALA A 431 -0.75 -25.49 -11.00
CA ALA A 431 -0.08 -24.20 -11.08
C ALA A 431 1.04 -24.16 -12.14
N PRO A 432 2.02 -25.11 -12.15
CA PRO A 432 3.02 -25.14 -13.21
C PRO A 432 2.44 -25.49 -14.59
N LEU A 433 1.42 -26.35 -14.65
CA LEU A 433 0.73 -26.67 -15.92
C LEU A 433 0.04 -25.43 -16.51
N ALA A 434 -0.67 -24.65 -15.70
CA ALA A 434 -1.34 -23.43 -16.11
C ALA A 434 -0.34 -22.40 -16.66
N MET A 435 0.78 -22.20 -15.95
CA MET A 435 1.88 -21.33 -16.42
C MET A 435 2.46 -21.78 -17.76
N ALA A 436 2.65 -23.09 -17.95
CA ALA A 436 3.16 -23.64 -19.20
C ALA A 436 2.14 -23.51 -20.36
N LEU A 437 0.85 -23.70 -20.08
CA LEU A 437 -0.24 -23.54 -21.05
C LEU A 437 -0.38 -22.09 -21.50
N GLU A 438 -0.34 -21.12 -20.59
CA GLU A 438 -0.37 -19.69 -20.95
C GLU A 438 0.79 -19.32 -21.89
N ALA A 439 2.00 -19.80 -21.59
CA ALA A 439 3.16 -19.59 -22.45
C ALA A 439 2.96 -20.22 -23.84
N HIS A 440 2.49 -21.46 -23.86
CA HIS A 440 2.28 -22.23 -25.08
C HIS A 440 1.24 -21.58 -26.00
N LEU A 441 0.11 -21.16 -25.44
CA LEU A 441 -0.98 -20.53 -26.19
C LEU A 441 -0.58 -19.14 -26.69
N ARG A 442 0.17 -18.36 -25.90
CA ARG A 442 0.71 -17.07 -26.34
C ARG A 442 1.69 -17.25 -27.50
N GLU A 443 2.59 -18.22 -27.42
CA GLU A 443 3.63 -18.43 -28.44
C GLU A 443 3.07 -19.04 -29.74
N LYS A 444 2.21 -20.07 -29.64
CA LYS A 444 1.71 -20.77 -30.82
C LYS A 444 0.49 -20.12 -31.47
N LEU A 445 -0.39 -19.54 -30.66
CA LEU A 445 -1.69 -19.04 -31.13
C LEU A 445 -1.82 -17.52 -31.04
N GLY A 446 -0.88 -16.83 -30.41
CA GLY A 446 -0.98 -15.38 -30.17
C GLY A 446 -2.12 -15.02 -29.22
N VAL A 447 -2.61 -15.98 -28.43
CA VAL A 447 -3.73 -15.78 -27.51
C VAL A 447 -3.20 -15.48 -26.12
N ASP A 448 -3.49 -14.30 -25.59
CA ASP A 448 -3.23 -13.95 -24.19
C ASP A 448 -4.30 -14.56 -23.28
N ALA A 449 -4.19 -15.88 -23.10
CA ALA A 449 -5.01 -16.61 -22.15
C ALA A 449 -4.65 -16.21 -20.72
N ARG A 450 -5.68 -16.08 -19.87
CA ARG A 450 -5.52 -15.90 -18.43
C ARG A 450 -6.02 -17.14 -17.72
N SER A 451 -5.18 -17.75 -16.90
CA SER A 451 -5.50 -18.98 -16.18
C SER A 451 -5.65 -18.72 -14.68
N LEU A 452 -6.53 -19.51 -14.07
CA LEU A 452 -6.66 -19.70 -12.64
C LEU A 452 -6.59 -21.20 -12.38
N TRP A 453 -5.98 -21.59 -11.29
CA TRP A 453 -5.84 -22.99 -10.92
C TRP A 453 -6.36 -23.22 -9.51
N THR A 454 -6.89 -24.40 -9.28
CA THR A 454 -7.34 -24.88 -7.98
C THR A 454 -6.84 -26.31 -7.79
N ASP A 455 -7.18 -26.96 -6.69
CA ASP A 455 -6.86 -28.38 -6.52
C ASP A 455 -7.60 -29.29 -7.51
N ASP A 456 -8.75 -28.85 -8.04
CA ASP A 456 -9.63 -29.65 -8.92
C ASP A 456 -9.44 -29.36 -10.42
N GLY A 457 -8.58 -28.41 -10.79
CA GLY A 457 -8.29 -28.13 -12.19
C GLY A 457 -7.75 -26.74 -12.50
N ILE A 458 -7.82 -26.40 -13.79
CA ILE A 458 -7.41 -25.10 -14.34
C ILE A 458 -8.59 -24.51 -15.10
N ALA A 459 -8.93 -23.24 -14.86
CA ALA A 459 -9.90 -22.48 -15.63
C ALA A 459 -9.16 -21.38 -16.41
N MET A 460 -9.35 -21.34 -17.72
CA MET A 460 -8.76 -20.33 -18.61
C MET A 460 -9.85 -19.45 -19.22
N HIS A 461 -9.56 -18.15 -19.27
CA HIS A 461 -10.33 -17.15 -20.00
C HIS A 461 -9.55 -16.74 -21.25
N LEU A 462 -10.22 -16.83 -22.40
CA LEU A 462 -9.65 -16.48 -23.69
C LEU A 462 -10.48 -15.36 -24.32
N PRO A 463 -10.07 -14.08 -24.13
CA PRO A 463 -10.82 -12.94 -24.64
C PRO A 463 -10.73 -12.85 -26.16
N GLU A 464 -11.83 -12.47 -26.80
CA GLU A 464 -11.88 -12.09 -28.24
C GLU A 464 -11.45 -13.19 -29.23
N VAL A 465 -11.49 -14.46 -28.84
CA VAL A 465 -11.17 -15.60 -29.74
C VAL A 465 -12.44 -16.12 -30.42
N GLU A 466 -12.42 -16.33 -31.73
CA GLU A 466 -13.59 -16.83 -32.48
C GLU A 466 -13.99 -18.27 -32.08
N SER A 467 -12.99 -19.13 -31.87
CA SER A 467 -13.14 -20.56 -31.55
C SER A 467 -12.17 -20.98 -30.45
N PRO A 468 -12.55 -21.91 -29.57
CA PRO A 468 -11.65 -22.34 -28.50
C PRO A 468 -10.47 -23.16 -29.07
N PRO A 469 -9.33 -23.22 -28.38
CA PRO A 469 -8.17 -24.00 -28.79
C PRO A 469 -8.54 -25.47 -29.07
N ALA A 470 -7.82 -26.06 -30.01
CA ALA A 470 -7.92 -27.49 -30.29
C ALA A 470 -7.40 -28.31 -29.10
N LEU A 471 -7.82 -29.57 -28.98
CA LEU A 471 -7.42 -30.40 -27.84
C LEU A 471 -5.90 -30.63 -27.82
N GLU A 472 -5.30 -30.76 -29.00
CA GLU A 472 -3.87 -30.94 -29.20
C GLU A 472 -3.04 -29.73 -28.73
N GLU A 473 -3.63 -28.53 -28.69
CA GLU A 473 -2.99 -27.30 -28.22
C GLU A 473 -3.04 -27.18 -26.69
N LEU A 474 -3.91 -27.95 -26.03
CA LEU A 474 -4.09 -27.99 -24.58
C LEU A 474 -3.33 -29.14 -23.91
N ILE A 475 -2.69 -30.01 -24.69
CA ILE A 475 -1.88 -31.14 -24.20
C ILE A 475 -0.41 -30.85 -24.51
N LEU A 476 0.35 -30.53 -23.47
CA LEU A 476 1.78 -30.24 -23.59
C LEU A 476 2.62 -31.52 -23.64
N ASP A 477 3.79 -31.43 -24.29
CA ASP A 477 4.76 -32.53 -24.27
C ASP A 477 5.43 -32.63 -22.89
N PRO A 478 5.50 -33.83 -22.27
CA PRO A 478 6.20 -34.06 -21.01
C PRO A 478 7.65 -33.58 -20.99
N GLU A 479 8.36 -33.62 -22.11
CA GLU A 479 9.75 -33.17 -22.20
C GLU A 479 9.89 -31.65 -22.34
N GLU A 480 8.86 -30.96 -22.83
CA GLU A 480 8.87 -29.51 -23.04
C GLU A 480 8.35 -28.73 -21.82
N VAL A 481 7.45 -29.31 -21.03
CA VAL A 481 6.75 -28.60 -19.95
C VAL A 481 7.70 -27.96 -18.94
N GLN A 482 8.80 -28.64 -18.59
CA GLN A 482 9.77 -28.11 -17.65
C GLN A 482 10.45 -26.86 -18.20
N ALA A 483 10.77 -26.83 -19.49
CA ALA A 483 11.39 -25.68 -20.16
C ALA A 483 10.42 -24.49 -20.27
N LEU A 484 9.13 -24.75 -20.50
CA LEU A 484 8.08 -23.72 -20.53
C LEU A 484 7.90 -23.06 -19.15
N VAL A 485 7.73 -23.84 -18.09
CA VAL A 485 7.64 -23.33 -16.71
C VAL A 485 8.90 -22.55 -16.36
N SER A 486 10.05 -23.12 -16.70
CA SER A 486 11.37 -22.52 -16.51
C SER A 486 11.50 -21.12 -17.13
N ALA A 487 11.00 -20.93 -18.34
CA ALA A 487 11.08 -19.65 -19.05
C ALA A 487 10.16 -18.58 -18.44
N GLN A 488 8.97 -18.97 -17.97
CA GLN A 488 7.99 -18.03 -17.41
C GLN A 488 8.26 -17.68 -15.94
N LEU A 489 8.83 -18.61 -15.18
CA LEU A 489 8.95 -18.51 -13.73
C LEU A 489 9.59 -17.20 -13.24
N PRO A 490 10.72 -16.69 -13.81
CA PRO A 490 11.35 -15.45 -13.34
C PRO A 490 10.45 -14.21 -13.38
N ALA A 491 9.47 -14.17 -14.28
CA ALA A 491 8.53 -13.06 -14.42
C ALA A 491 7.28 -13.19 -13.52
N SER A 492 7.11 -14.33 -12.84
CA SER A 492 5.93 -14.60 -12.03
C SER A 492 5.95 -13.89 -10.67
N ALA A 493 4.76 -13.56 -10.15
CA ALA A 493 4.59 -13.02 -8.80
C ALA A 493 5.07 -13.99 -7.71
N LEU A 494 4.86 -15.30 -7.92
CA LEU A 494 5.34 -16.35 -7.03
C LEU A 494 6.88 -16.30 -6.89
N PHE A 495 7.61 -16.21 -7.99
CA PHE A 495 9.06 -16.15 -7.97
C PHE A 495 9.56 -14.90 -7.24
N ALA A 496 8.97 -13.72 -7.50
CA ALA A 496 9.32 -12.49 -6.81
C ALA A 496 9.05 -12.58 -5.29
N ALA A 497 7.95 -13.21 -4.88
CA ALA A 497 7.61 -13.43 -3.48
C ALA A 497 8.62 -14.37 -2.79
N ARG A 498 8.94 -15.51 -3.41
CA ARG A 498 9.92 -16.47 -2.85
C ARG A 498 11.34 -15.91 -2.87
N PHE A 499 11.73 -15.16 -3.89
CA PHE A 499 13.01 -14.48 -3.92
C PHE A 499 13.18 -13.52 -2.74
N ARG A 500 12.13 -12.77 -2.39
CA ARG A 500 12.13 -11.89 -1.22
C ARG A 500 12.34 -12.67 0.08
N ASP A 501 11.67 -13.80 0.22
CA ASP A 501 11.79 -14.67 1.40
C ASP A 501 13.21 -15.24 1.50
N ASN A 502 13.76 -15.75 0.40
CA ASN A 502 15.12 -16.28 0.33
C ASN A 502 16.19 -15.21 0.56
N ALA A 503 16.02 -14.01 0.01
CA ALA A 503 16.91 -12.87 0.23
C ALA A 503 16.89 -12.39 1.70
N ALA A 504 15.74 -12.46 2.36
CA ALA A 504 15.64 -12.17 3.79
C ALA A 504 16.32 -13.26 4.64
N ARG A 505 16.04 -14.55 4.37
CA ARG A 505 16.65 -15.69 5.07
C ARG A 505 18.17 -15.73 4.93
N SER A 506 18.68 -15.44 3.73
CA SER A 506 20.12 -15.35 3.43
C SER A 506 20.83 -14.10 3.96
N LEU A 507 20.15 -13.25 4.74
CA LEU A 507 20.71 -12.04 5.36
C LEU A 507 21.15 -10.95 4.36
N LEU A 508 20.60 -10.97 3.14
CA LEU A 508 20.77 -9.89 2.15
C LEU A 508 19.81 -8.74 2.44
N LEU A 509 18.61 -9.04 2.93
CA LEU A 509 17.60 -8.07 3.36
C LEU A 509 17.33 -8.15 4.87
N PRO A 510 18.32 -7.86 5.74
CA PRO A 510 18.16 -8.07 7.17
C PRO A 510 17.31 -7.01 7.85
N LYS A 511 16.68 -7.40 8.96
CA LYS A 511 16.01 -6.51 9.91
C LYS A 511 17.05 -5.63 10.61
N ARG A 512 16.74 -4.34 10.78
CA ARG A 512 17.65 -3.36 11.42
C ARG A 512 17.67 -3.45 12.94
N ARG A 513 16.56 -3.87 13.55
CA ARG A 513 16.43 -4.02 15.01
C ARG A 513 15.64 -5.29 15.33
N PRO A 514 16.02 -6.03 16.39
CA PRO A 514 15.21 -7.15 16.86
C PRO A 514 13.82 -6.65 17.27
N GLY A 515 12.78 -7.40 16.89
CA GLY A 515 11.38 -7.07 17.18
C GLY A 515 10.75 -5.98 16.29
N GLN A 516 11.54 -5.23 15.51
CA GLN A 516 11.00 -4.21 14.60
C GLN A 516 10.93 -4.77 13.16
N ARG A 517 9.71 -4.91 12.64
CA ARG A 517 9.47 -5.35 11.26
C ARG A 517 9.86 -4.23 10.28
N THR A 518 10.34 -4.63 9.11
CA THR A 518 10.43 -3.71 7.96
C THR A 518 9.06 -3.72 7.28
N PRO A 519 8.43 -2.56 7.02
CA PRO A 519 7.16 -2.52 6.28
C PRO A 519 7.26 -3.31 4.96
N LEU A 520 6.25 -4.12 4.62
CA LEU A 520 6.36 -5.06 3.50
C LEU A 520 6.53 -4.32 2.18
N TRP A 521 5.91 -3.17 1.97
CA TRP A 521 6.13 -2.34 0.77
C TRP A 521 7.61 -1.96 0.60
N GLN A 522 8.31 -1.61 1.69
CA GLN A 522 9.73 -1.25 1.65
C GLN A 522 10.57 -2.50 1.37
N GLN A 523 10.17 -3.64 1.92
CA GLN A 523 10.82 -4.93 1.64
C GLN A 523 10.60 -5.36 0.18
N ARG A 524 9.39 -5.18 -0.38
CA ARG A 524 9.03 -5.43 -1.79
C ARG A 524 9.91 -4.58 -2.71
N MET A 525 9.98 -3.27 -2.47
CA MET A 525 10.79 -2.36 -3.28
C MET A 525 12.29 -2.72 -3.27
N ARG A 526 12.85 -3.03 -2.09
CA ARG A 526 14.25 -3.45 -1.96
C ARG A 526 14.51 -4.81 -2.61
N SER A 527 13.60 -5.76 -2.44
CA SER A 527 13.70 -7.08 -3.05
C SER A 527 13.60 -7.03 -4.57
N ALA A 528 12.73 -6.17 -5.12
CA ALA A 528 12.61 -5.97 -6.56
C ALA A 528 13.91 -5.38 -7.15
N GLY A 529 14.49 -4.38 -6.48
CA GLY A 529 15.79 -3.84 -6.86
C GLY A 529 16.92 -4.89 -6.82
N LEU A 530 16.94 -5.73 -5.77
CA LEU A 530 17.89 -6.83 -5.65
C LEU A 530 17.70 -7.87 -6.77
N LEU A 531 16.46 -8.25 -7.08
CA LEU A 531 16.13 -9.22 -8.12
C LEU A 531 16.57 -8.73 -9.50
N GLN A 532 16.36 -7.45 -9.81
CA GLN A 532 16.77 -6.85 -11.07
C GLN A 532 18.29 -6.90 -11.27
N VAL A 533 19.07 -6.66 -10.22
CA VAL A 533 20.54 -6.74 -10.28
C VAL A 533 20.99 -8.20 -10.31
N ALA A 534 20.44 -9.05 -9.43
CA ALA A 534 20.78 -10.46 -9.36
C ALA A 534 20.52 -11.18 -10.68
N GLY A 535 19.45 -10.83 -11.42
CA GLY A 535 19.10 -11.41 -12.72
C GLY A 535 20.19 -11.28 -13.79
N GLN A 536 21.16 -10.38 -13.62
CA GLN A 536 22.32 -10.25 -14.51
C GLN A 536 23.42 -11.28 -14.21
N TYR A 537 23.33 -11.99 -13.08
CA TYR A 537 24.32 -12.96 -12.60
C TYR A 537 23.65 -14.34 -12.43
N PRO A 538 23.68 -15.20 -13.46
CA PRO A 538 23.08 -16.53 -13.40
C PRO A 538 23.60 -17.40 -12.25
N ASP A 539 24.86 -17.20 -11.85
CA ASP A 539 25.50 -17.91 -10.74
C ASP A 539 25.12 -17.38 -9.36
N PHE A 540 24.23 -16.38 -9.26
CA PHE A 540 23.81 -15.84 -7.97
C PHE A 540 23.02 -16.89 -7.17
N PRO A 541 23.52 -17.35 -6.00
CA PRO A 541 23.01 -18.56 -5.35
C PRO A 541 21.55 -18.42 -4.89
N ILE A 542 21.08 -17.21 -4.59
CA ILE A 542 19.68 -17.00 -4.15
C ILE A 542 18.69 -17.05 -5.32
N LEU A 543 19.13 -16.77 -6.55
CA LEU A 543 18.30 -17.04 -7.73
C LEU A 543 18.14 -18.54 -7.93
N ALA A 544 19.24 -19.28 -7.86
CA ALA A 544 19.22 -20.74 -7.94
C ALA A 544 18.39 -21.37 -6.82
N GLU A 545 18.48 -20.86 -5.59
CA GLU A 545 17.64 -21.30 -4.48
C GLU A 545 16.16 -21.02 -4.72
N THR A 546 15.82 -19.82 -5.18
CA THR A 546 14.42 -19.46 -5.46
C THR A 546 13.83 -20.35 -6.54
N TRP A 547 14.61 -20.64 -7.57
CA TRP A 547 14.27 -21.61 -8.59
C TRP A 547 14.03 -23.00 -8.01
N ARG A 548 14.97 -23.48 -7.20
CA ARG A 548 14.87 -24.80 -6.56
C ARG A 548 13.65 -24.89 -5.63
N GLU A 549 13.40 -23.86 -4.82
CA GLU A 549 12.24 -23.78 -3.92
C GLU A 549 10.94 -23.82 -4.68
N VAL A 550 10.78 -23.01 -5.74
CA VAL A 550 9.54 -23.04 -6.51
C VAL A 550 9.38 -24.37 -7.24
N MET A 551 10.41 -24.86 -7.93
CA MET A 551 10.32 -26.07 -8.75
C MET A 551 10.20 -27.37 -7.96
N SER A 552 10.73 -27.42 -6.73
CA SER A 552 10.78 -28.65 -5.92
C SER A 552 9.87 -28.62 -4.69
N ASP A 553 9.71 -27.46 -4.04
CA ASP A 553 8.97 -27.37 -2.77
C ASP A 553 7.55 -26.84 -2.95
N HIS A 554 7.34 -25.97 -3.94
CA HIS A 554 6.02 -25.42 -4.26
C HIS A 554 5.32 -26.22 -5.35
N PHE A 555 6.01 -26.47 -6.47
CA PHE A 555 5.54 -27.34 -7.53
C PHE A 555 5.87 -28.81 -7.25
N ASP A 556 5.16 -29.69 -7.96
CA ASP A 556 5.52 -31.10 -8.09
C ASP A 556 5.78 -31.41 -9.58
N MET A 557 6.94 -30.95 -10.06
CA MET A 557 7.33 -31.14 -11.46
C MET A 557 7.43 -32.62 -11.87
N PRO A 558 7.98 -33.54 -11.03
CA PRO A 558 7.94 -34.97 -11.34
C PRO A 558 6.51 -35.50 -11.54
N ALA A 559 5.56 -35.11 -10.69
CA ALA A 559 4.17 -35.50 -10.86
C ALA A 559 3.55 -34.92 -12.14
N LEU A 560 3.84 -33.67 -12.49
CA LEU A 560 3.38 -33.05 -13.73
C LEU A 560 3.90 -33.78 -14.98
N VAL A 561 5.20 -34.10 -15.01
CA VAL A 561 5.81 -34.84 -16.13
C VAL A 561 5.21 -36.25 -16.23
N ALA A 562 5.00 -36.92 -15.10
CA ALA A 562 4.34 -38.23 -15.07
C ALA A 562 2.90 -38.16 -15.56
N PHE A 563 2.14 -37.13 -15.16
CA PHE A 563 0.76 -36.89 -15.60
C PHE A 563 0.66 -36.69 -17.12
N LEU A 564 1.49 -35.82 -17.70
CA LEU A 564 1.53 -35.62 -19.15
C LEU A 564 2.01 -36.90 -19.88
N GLY A 565 2.96 -37.64 -19.30
CA GLY A 565 3.43 -38.92 -19.82
C GLY A 565 2.33 -39.98 -19.86
N ALA A 566 1.46 -40.00 -18.84
CA ALA A 566 0.30 -40.86 -18.75
C ALA A 566 -0.79 -40.48 -19.77
N ILE A 567 -0.96 -39.19 -20.09
CA ILE A 567 -1.81 -38.74 -21.20
C ILE A 567 -1.25 -39.23 -22.54
N ARG A 568 0.05 -39.02 -22.78
CA ARG A 568 0.72 -39.41 -24.04
C ARG A 568 0.67 -40.92 -24.29
N SER A 569 0.87 -41.72 -23.25
CA SER A 569 0.76 -43.19 -23.30
C SER A 569 -0.68 -43.70 -23.32
N ARG A 570 -1.68 -42.80 -23.23
CA ARG A 570 -3.13 -43.10 -23.19
C ARG A 570 -3.56 -43.90 -21.96
N GLU A 571 -2.78 -43.87 -20.89
CA GLU A 571 -3.20 -44.35 -19.56
C GLU A 571 -4.24 -43.42 -18.95
N ILE A 572 -4.11 -42.11 -19.19
CA ILE A 572 -5.11 -41.09 -18.90
C ILE A 572 -5.81 -40.72 -20.21
N ARG A 573 -7.11 -40.96 -20.27
CA ARG A 573 -7.98 -40.55 -21.37
C ARG A 573 -8.30 -39.06 -21.23
N VAL A 574 -8.28 -38.33 -22.34
CA VAL A 574 -8.72 -36.93 -22.37
C VAL A 574 -10.05 -36.85 -23.12
N VAL A 575 -11.05 -36.22 -22.51
CA VAL A 575 -12.39 -36.04 -23.07
C VAL A 575 -12.66 -34.55 -23.24
N ALA A 576 -12.83 -34.08 -24.47
CA ALA A 576 -13.23 -32.70 -24.74
C ALA A 576 -14.75 -32.62 -24.91
N VAL A 577 -15.38 -31.63 -24.29
CA VAL A 577 -16.83 -31.41 -24.36
C VAL A 577 -17.15 -29.91 -24.41
N ASP A 578 -18.11 -29.56 -25.27
CA ASP A 578 -18.65 -28.21 -25.35
C ASP A 578 -19.98 -28.17 -24.63
N THR A 579 -20.08 -27.32 -23.61
CA THR A 579 -21.29 -27.15 -22.79
C THR A 579 -21.91 -25.79 -23.06
N GLU A 580 -23.24 -25.67 -22.95
CA GLU A 580 -23.92 -24.37 -23.09
C GLU A 580 -23.65 -23.45 -21.91
N ARG A 581 -23.40 -24.04 -20.72
CA ARG A 581 -23.14 -23.37 -19.45
C ARG A 581 -22.15 -24.22 -18.66
N ALA A 582 -21.45 -23.58 -17.72
CA ALA A 582 -20.53 -24.27 -16.82
C ALA A 582 -21.19 -25.46 -16.10
N SER A 583 -20.56 -26.63 -16.17
CA SER A 583 -20.94 -27.82 -15.42
C SER A 583 -20.83 -27.62 -13.89
N PRO A 584 -21.36 -28.54 -13.06
CA PRO A 584 -21.19 -28.47 -11.61
C PRO A 584 -19.72 -28.37 -11.15
N PHE A 585 -18.78 -29.03 -11.82
CA PHE A 585 -17.35 -28.95 -11.51
C PHE A 585 -16.75 -27.63 -11.99
N ALA A 586 -17.09 -27.17 -13.20
CA ALA A 586 -16.61 -25.88 -13.72
C ALA A 586 -17.14 -24.71 -12.89
N SER A 587 -18.38 -24.78 -12.42
CA SER A 587 -18.97 -23.78 -11.53
C SER A 587 -18.21 -23.69 -10.20
N SER A 588 -17.77 -24.83 -9.66
CA SER A 588 -16.94 -24.88 -8.44
C SER A 588 -15.57 -24.23 -8.66
N LEU A 589 -14.93 -24.52 -9.81
CA LEU A 589 -13.66 -23.91 -10.24
C LEU A 589 -13.75 -22.39 -10.44
N LEU A 590 -14.81 -21.92 -11.11
CA LEU A 590 -15.03 -20.50 -11.41
C LEU A 590 -15.54 -19.69 -10.21
N PHE A 591 -16.09 -20.34 -9.19
CA PHE A 591 -16.44 -19.66 -7.95
C PHE A 591 -15.19 -19.04 -7.28
N SER A 592 -14.05 -19.74 -7.37
CA SER A 592 -12.75 -19.19 -6.99
C SER A 592 -12.36 -17.99 -7.87
N TYR A 593 -12.67 -18.01 -9.17
CA TYR A 593 -12.40 -16.90 -10.10
C TYR A 593 -13.08 -15.58 -9.72
N VAL A 594 -14.33 -15.60 -9.22
CA VAL A 594 -15.02 -14.36 -8.79
C VAL A 594 -14.44 -13.82 -7.47
N ALA A 595 -14.02 -14.72 -6.58
CA ALA A 595 -13.40 -14.38 -5.30
C ALA A 595 -11.93 -13.93 -5.46
N GLU A 596 -11.23 -14.40 -6.49
CA GLU A 596 -9.87 -14.00 -6.78
C GLU A 596 -9.87 -12.71 -7.61
N TYR A 597 -10.67 -12.58 -8.68
CA TYR A 597 -10.68 -11.40 -9.57
C TYR A 597 -11.22 -10.11 -8.92
N MET A 598 -12.02 -10.19 -7.85
CA MET A 598 -12.34 -9.03 -7.01
C MET A 598 -11.15 -8.51 -6.19
N TYR A 599 -10.10 -9.32 -6.02
CA TYR A 599 -8.97 -9.09 -5.11
C TYR A 599 -7.57 -9.38 -5.73
N GLU A 600 -7.50 -9.83 -6.99
CA GLU A 600 -6.27 -10.07 -7.77
C GLU A 600 -5.84 -8.86 -8.59
N GLY A 601 -6.53 -7.73 -8.40
CA GLY A 601 -6.01 -6.43 -8.76
C GLY A 601 -4.85 -6.02 -7.85
N ASP A 602 -3.73 -6.75 -7.88
CA ASP A 602 -2.45 -6.39 -7.24
C ASP A 602 -1.75 -5.23 -7.99
N GLN A 603 -2.54 -4.44 -8.73
CA GLN A 603 -2.27 -3.07 -9.13
C GLN A 603 -3.46 -2.21 -8.68
N PRO A 604 -3.24 -1.17 -7.86
CA PRO A 604 -4.28 -0.22 -7.53
C PRO A 604 -4.98 0.27 -8.80
N LEU A 605 -6.32 0.34 -8.82
CA LEU A 605 -7.07 1.04 -9.88
C LEU A 605 -6.57 2.49 -10.07
N ALA A 606 -6.00 3.08 -9.01
CA ALA A 606 -5.29 4.36 -9.04
C ALA A 606 -3.94 4.30 -9.78
N GLU A 607 -3.23 3.17 -9.75
CA GLU A 607 -1.98 2.94 -10.50
C GLU A 607 -2.25 2.49 -11.94
N ARG A 608 -3.36 1.81 -12.26
CA ARG A 608 -3.77 1.63 -13.67
C ARG A 608 -4.23 2.95 -14.29
N ARG A 609 -4.93 3.80 -13.54
CA ARG A 609 -5.22 5.19 -13.98
C ARG A 609 -3.96 6.05 -14.00
N ALA A 610 -3.03 5.88 -13.05
CA ALA A 610 -1.78 6.64 -13.03
C ALA A 610 -0.81 6.16 -14.11
N GLN A 611 -0.66 4.86 -14.38
CA GLN A 611 0.18 4.28 -15.45
C GLN A 611 -0.42 4.52 -16.84
N ALA A 612 -1.75 4.56 -16.97
CA ALA A 612 -2.40 5.09 -18.18
C ALA A 612 -2.25 6.63 -18.33
N LEU A 613 -1.80 7.33 -17.27
CA LEU A 613 -1.52 8.78 -17.24
C LEU A 613 -0.04 9.10 -16.98
N THR A 614 0.85 8.11 -16.94
CA THR A 614 2.28 8.26 -16.71
C THR A 614 2.99 7.37 -17.68
N LEU A 615 3.04 7.81 -18.93
CA LEU A 615 4.16 7.60 -19.82
C LEU A 615 4.00 8.57 -20.98
N ASP A 616 4.29 9.82 -20.69
CA ASP A 616 5.08 10.58 -21.63
C ASP A 616 6.25 11.23 -20.88
N ARG A 617 7.29 10.42 -20.71
CA ARG A 617 8.56 10.81 -20.08
C ARG A 617 9.34 11.77 -20.99
N GLU A 618 8.99 11.84 -22.27
CA GLU A 618 9.52 12.81 -23.24
C GLU A 618 8.76 14.14 -23.14
N LEU A 619 7.44 14.14 -22.93
CA LEU A 619 6.65 15.37 -22.71
C LEU A 619 6.99 16.11 -21.41
N LEU A 620 7.37 15.39 -20.35
CA LEU A 620 7.87 15.98 -19.09
C LEU A 620 9.30 16.56 -19.22
N ALA A 621 10.06 16.09 -20.21
CA ALA A 621 11.36 16.65 -20.56
C ALA A 621 11.24 17.88 -21.48
N GLU A 622 10.15 17.98 -22.27
CA GLU A 622 9.81 19.15 -23.09
C GLU A 622 9.12 20.28 -22.31
N LEU A 623 8.34 19.97 -21.27
CA LEU A 623 7.62 20.97 -20.46
C LEU A 623 8.42 21.52 -19.26
N LEU A 624 9.48 20.83 -18.84
CA LEU A 624 10.46 21.37 -17.90
C LEU A 624 11.68 21.82 -18.71
N GLY A 625 11.56 23.03 -19.29
CA GLY A 625 12.66 23.69 -19.97
C GLY A 625 13.96 23.51 -19.20
N SER A 626 14.97 22.99 -19.88
CA SER A 626 16.29 22.66 -19.35
C SER A 626 17.09 23.88 -18.86
N GLU A 627 16.48 25.06 -18.76
CA GLU A 627 17.16 26.32 -18.46
C GLU A 627 17.14 26.72 -16.96
N ASP A 628 16.29 26.15 -16.09
CA ASP A 628 16.16 26.64 -14.69
C ASP A 628 16.68 25.71 -13.58
N LEU A 629 17.29 24.56 -13.89
CA LEU A 629 17.85 23.67 -12.83
C LEU A 629 19.07 24.28 -12.12
N ARG A 630 19.80 25.17 -12.80
CA ARG A 630 20.95 25.91 -12.24
C ARG A 630 20.53 26.78 -11.04
N GLU A 631 19.29 27.24 -10.97
CA GLU A 631 18.83 28.15 -9.90
C GLU A 631 18.28 27.44 -8.66
N LEU A 632 17.94 26.14 -8.76
CA LEU A 632 17.24 25.39 -7.73
C LEU A 632 18.14 24.57 -6.79
N LEU A 633 19.40 24.32 -7.16
CA LEU A 633 20.34 23.58 -6.32
C LEU A 633 21.17 24.52 -5.45
N ASP A 634 21.06 24.35 -4.13
CA ASP A 634 21.79 25.12 -3.14
C ASP A 634 23.28 24.71 -3.09
N PRO A 635 24.24 25.64 -3.22
CA PRO A 635 25.67 25.32 -3.20
C PRO A 635 26.15 24.66 -1.90
N GLU A 636 25.59 25.02 -0.74
CA GLU A 636 25.96 24.40 0.54
C GLU A 636 25.45 22.95 0.61
N ALA A 637 24.23 22.69 0.12
CA ALA A 637 23.69 21.34 -0.01
C ALA A 637 24.56 20.45 -0.93
N ILE A 638 25.09 21.01 -2.04
CA ILE A 638 26.03 20.29 -2.92
C ILE A 638 27.31 19.94 -2.16
N ALA A 639 27.97 20.91 -1.52
CA ALA A 639 29.21 20.69 -0.79
C ALA A 639 29.03 19.67 0.36
N ALA A 640 27.93 19.75 1.10
CA ALA A 640 27.62 18.82 2.18
C ALA A 640 27.40 17.39 1.66
N VAL A 641 26.68 17.21 0.55
CA VAL A 641 26.49 15.90 -0.08
C VAL A 641 27.80 15.37 -0.63
N GLU A 642 28.66 16.21 -1.20
CA GLU A 642 29.99 15.81 -1.69
C GLU A 642 30.87 15.26 -0.56
N LEU A 643 30.97 15.97 0.57
CA LEU A 643 31.72 15.49 1.75
C LEU A 643 31.18 14.14 2.27
N GLU A 644 29.86 13.97 2.26
CA GLU A 644 29.21 12.74 2.70
C GLU A 644 29.46 11.57 1.76
N LEU A 645 29.27 11.77 0.45
CA LEU A 645 29.51 10.76 -0.57
C LEU A 645 30.98 10.36 -0.61
N GLN A 646 31.91 11.31 -0.45
CA GLN A 646 33.34 11.05 -0.38
C GLN A 646 33.78 10.43 0.95
N GLY A 647 32.92 10.36 1.97
CA GLY A 647 33.28 9.82 3.29
C GLY A 647 34.30 10.68 4.06
N LEU A 648 34.31 11.99 3.81
CA LEU A 648 35.23 12.94 4.44
C LEU A 648 34.70 13.50 5.78
N LEU A 649 33.49 13.10 6.18
CA LEU A 649 32.93 13.44 7.48
C LEU A 649 33.50 12.50 8.56
N PRO A 650 33.96 12.99 9.72
CA PRO A 650 34.57 12.17 10.78
C PRO A 650 33.70 10.99 11.25
N GLU A 651 32.38 11.17 11.25
CA GLU A 651 31.38 10.15 11.58
C GLU A 651 31.32 8.97 10.58
N ARG A 652 31.93 9.11 9.41
CA ARG A 652 32.02 8.07 8.37
C ARG A 652 33.41 7.46 8.25
N PHE A 653 34.36 7.84 9.12
CA PHE A 653 35.69 7.25 9.11
C PHE A 653 35.63 5.77 9.50
N PRO A 654 36.39 4.90 8.82
CA PRO A 654 36.42 3.49 9.13
C PRO A 654 37.02 3.26 10.50
N ARG A 655 36.43 2.33 11.25
CA ARG A 655 36.83 2.00 12.63
C ARG A 655 37.81 0.83 12.70
N ASP A 656 37.85 0.03 11.65
CA ASP A 656 38.71 -1.14 11.52
C ASP A 656 39.12 -1.37 10.05
N ALA A 657 39.99 -2.36 9.82
CA ALA A 657 40.46 -2.73 8.49
C ALA A 657 39.33 -3.23 7.57
N ASP A 658 38.25 -3.79 8.12
CA ASP A 658 37.12 -4.26 7.32
C ASP A 658 36.31 -3.06 6.78
N GLU A 659 36.05 -2.04 7.59
CA GLU A 659 35.41 -0.80 7.13
C GLU A 659 36.31 0.00 6.16
N ALA A 660 37.63 -0.07 6.32
CA ALA A 660 38.58 0.51 5.36
C ALA A 660 38.51 -0.20 3.99
N HIS A 661 38.32 -1.52 3.98
CA HIS A 661 38.06 -2.27 2.75
C HIS A 661 36.74 -1.87 2.09
N ASP A 662 35.66 -1.73 2.87
CA ASP A 662 34.35 -1.27 2.37
C ASP A 662 34.45 0.13 1.73
N LEU A 663 35.34 0.98 2.25
CA LEU A 663 35.61 2.30 1.69
C LEU A 663 36.22 2.19 0.28
N LEU A 664 37.20 1.30 0.07
CA LEU A 664 37.81 1.02 -1.24
C LEU A 664 36.79 0.43 -2.23
N VAL A 665 35.97 -0.53 -1.78
CA VAL A 665 34.91 -1.13 -2.60
C VAL A 665 33.87 -0.07 -3.03
N ARG A 666 33.54 0.86 -2.13
CA ARG A 666 32.53 1.91 -2.39
C ARG A 666 33.06 3.05 -3.25
N LEU A 667 34.25 3.58 -2.95
CA LEU A 667 34.82 4.75 -3.62
C LEU A 667 35.62 4.39 -4.88
N GLY A 668 36.22 3.20 -4.91
CA GLY A 668 37.22 2.83 -5.90
C GLY A 668 38.64 3.15 -5.40
N ASP A 669 39.51 3.54 -6.33
CA ASP A 669 40.92 3.81 -6.08
C ASP A 669 41.11 5.01 -5.13
N LEU A 670 42.04 4.90 -4.17
CA LEU A 670 42.43 6.00 -3.27
C LEU A 670 43.95 6.16 -3.24
N SER A 671 44.45 7.39 -3.30
CA SER A 671 45.86 7.66 -2.95
C SER A 671 46.10 7.55 -1.45
N ASP A 672 47.37 7.50 -1.01
CA ASP A 672 47.72 7.50 0.42
C ASP A 672 47.17 8.74 1.14
N GLU A 673 47.21 9.90 0.49
CA GLU A 673 46.66 11.16 1.01
C GLU A 673 45.13 11.11 1.09
N GLU A 674 44.46 10.60 0.06
CA GLU A 674 43.00 10.44 0.04
C GLU A 674 42.52 9.44 1.10
N ALA A 675 43.25 8.34 1.31
CA ALA A 675 42.94 7.36 2.35
C ALA A 675 43.10 7.97 3.75
N THR A 676 44.20 8.70 3.99
CA THR A 676 44.48 9.38 5.27
C THR A 676 43.43 10.43 5.58
N ALA A 677 43.00 11.23 4.59
CA ALA A 677 41.95 12.24 4.74
C ALA A 677 40.59 11.65 5.17
N ARG A 678 40.38 10.35 4.94
CA ARG A 678 39.17 9.61 5.33
C ARG A 678 39.37 8.76 6.59
N GLY A 679 40.46 8.99 7.32
CA GLY A 679 40.77 8.30 8.58
C GLY A 679 41.30 6.88 8.43
N VAL A 680 41.73 6.46 7.23
CA VAL A 680 42.30 5.13 7.01
C VAL A 680 43.74 5.09 7.53
N ASN A 681 44.04 4.09 8.36
CA ASN A 681 45.39 3.84 8.86
C ASN A 681 46.22 3.01 7.84
N ASP A 682 47.47 3.41 7.58
CA ASP A 682 48.45 2.67 6.74
C ASP A 682 48.63 1.21 7.19
N GLY A 683 48.60 0.95 8.50
CA GLY A 683 48.65 -0.41 9.04
C GLY A 683 47.48 -1.31 8.62
N TRP A 684 46.29 -0.72 8.38
CA TRP A 684 45.13 -1.46 7.86
C TRP A 684 45.31 -1.76 6.37
N LEU A 685 45.75 -0.79 5.56
CA LEU A 685 45.99 -1.01 4.12
C LEU A 685 47.02 -2.10 3.88
N ARG A 686 48.15 -2.08 4.62
CA ARG A 686 49.16 -3.15 4.55
C ARG A 686 48.67 -4.48 5.10
N GLY A 687 47.74 -4.47 6.05
CA GLY A 687 47.04 -5.66 6.51
C GLY A 687 46.20 -6.28 5.40
N LEU A 688 45.35 -5.47 4.77
CA LEU A 688 44.50 -5.86 3.65
C LEU A 688 45.32 -6.33 2.45
N GLU A 689 46.48 -5.72 2.17
CA GLU A 689 47.39 -6.18 1.11
C GLU A 689 47.96 -7.57 1.39
N ARG A 690 48.39 -7.84 2.63
CA ARG A 690 48.86 -9.18 3.04
C ARG A 690 47.76 -10.23 2.93
N GLU A 691 46.53 -9.87 3.26
CA GLU A 691 45.33 -10.71 3.10
C GLU A 691 44.84 -10.79 1.64
N ARG A 692 45.49 -10.10 0.69
CA ARG A 692 45.08 -9.98 -0.73
C ARG A 692 43.66 -9.45 -0.92
N ARG A 693 43.24 -8.55 -0.04
CA ARG A 693 41.97 -7.82 -0.08
C ARG A 693 42.11 -6.42 -0.67
N ALA A 694 43.28 -5.80 -0.53
CA ALA A 694 43.60 -4.55 -1.21
C ALA A 694 44.88 -4.71 -2.04
N LEU A 695 45.06 -3.86 -3.05
CA LEU A 695 46.23 -3.86 -3.92
C LEU A 695 46.71 -2.43 -4.13
N SER A 696 48.02 -2.23 -4.12
CA SER A 696 48.64 -1.00 -4.58
C SER A 696 48.92 -1.11 -6.09
N VAL A 697 48.24 -0.29 -6.89
CA VAL A 697 48.42 -0.21 -8.35
C VAL A 697 48.94 1.17 -8.74
N ARG A 698 49.64 1.25 -9.88
CA ARG A 698 50.12 2.53 -10.40
C ARG A 698 49.13 3.07 -11.43
N LEU A 699 48.52 4.21 -11.15
CA LEU A 699 47.53 4.88 -12.00
C LEU A 699 47.95 6.33 -12.22
N ALA A 700 47.91 6.81 -13.46
CA ALA A 700 48.29 8.18 -13.82
C ALA A 700 49.65 8.66 -13.26
N GLY A 701 50.59 7.75 -13.00
CA GLY A 701 51.92 8.04 -12.44
C GLY A 701 52.04 7.91 -10.92
N GLU A 702 50.92 7.82 -10.20
CA GLU A 702 50.82 7.74 -8.72
C GLU A 702 50.50 6.33 -8.22
N SER A 703 50.85 6.04 -6.96
CA SER A 703 50.46 4.79 -6.28
C SER A 703 49.07 4.96 -5.67
N ARG A 704 48.15 4.04 -6.00
CA ARG A 704 46.76 4.09 -5.53
C ARG A 704 46.30 2.71 -5.07
N TRP A 705 45.54 2.69 -3.97
CA TRP A 705 44.96 1.50 -3.38
C TRP A 705 43.62 1.19 -4.04
N ILE A 706 43.42 -0.05 -4.48
CA ILE A 706 42.14 -0.58 -4.96
C ILE A 706 41.75 -1.80 -4.15
N ALA A 707 40.45 -2.11 -4.09
CA ALA A 707 39.98 -3.40 -3.62
C ALA A 707 40.44 -4.50 -4.59
N ALA A 708 40.86 -5.66 -4.07
CA ALA A 708 41.34 -6.77 -4.89
C ALA A 708 40.25 -7.31 -5.82
N GLU A 709 39.00 -7.23 -5.41
CA GLU A 709 37.81 -7.60 -6.18
C GLU A 709 37.65 -6.77 -7.47
N ASP A 710 38.28 -5.59 -7.53
CA ASP A 710 38.26 -4.71 -8.70
C ASP A 710 39.50 -4.85 -9.60
N ALA A 711 40.42 -5.76 -9.27
CA ALA A 711 41.68 -5.90 -9.99
C ALA A 711 41.48 -6.11 -11.50
N GLY A 712 40.61 -7.04 -11.89
CA GLY A 712 40.24 -7.29 -13.29
C GLY A 712 39.65 -6.03 -13.97
N ARG A 713 38.77 -5.30 -13.29
CA ARG A 713 38.17 -4.06 -13.80
C ARG A 713 39.21 -2.99 -14.08
N TYR A 714 40.11 -2.73 -13.12
CA TYR A 714 41.17 -1.74 -13.29
C TYR A 714 42.20 -2.14 -14.35
N ARG A 715 42.50 -3.44 -14.50
CA ARG A 715 43.38 -3.92 -15.58
C ARG A 715 42.78 -3.61 -16.95
N GLU A 716 41.52 -3.99 -17.20
CA GLU A 716 40.89 -3.85 -18.51
C GLU A 716 40.45 -2.40 -18.81
N ALA A 717 39.94 -1.65 -17.82
CA ALA A 717 39.42 -0.31 -18.06
C ALA A 717 40.50 0.77 -18.17
N VAL A 718 41.57 0.67 -17.36
CA VAL A 718 42.58 1.73 -17.22
C VAL A 718 44.02 1.24 -17.44
N GLY A 719 44.21 -0.03 -17.81
CA GLY A 719 45.53 -0.60 -18.08
C GLY A 719 46.39 -0.78 -16.83
N ALA A 720 45.79 -0.95 -15.65
CA ALA A 720 46.53 -1.10 -14.40
C ALA A 720 47.41 -2.36 -14.39
N SER A 721 48.68 -2.20 -13.99
CA SER A 721 49.58 -3.35 -13.76
C SER A 721 49.26 -4.01 -12.43
N LEU A 722 48.85 -5.28 -12.46
CA LEU A 722 48.47 -6.04 -11.27
C LEU A 722 49.65 -6.83 -10.68
N PRO A 723 49.74 -6.98 -9.34
CA PRO A 723 50.75 -7.81 -8.71
C PRO A 723 50.51 -9.31 -8.96
N ILE A 724 51.59 -10.10 -8.93
CA ILE A 724 51.56 -11.56 -9.17
C ILE A 724 50.96 -12.28 -7.95
N GLY A 725 50.19 -13.34 -8.21
CA GLY A 725 49.62 -14.23 -7.18
C GLY A 725 48.23 -13.85 -6.69
N LEU A 726 47.46 -13.12 -7.50
CA LEU A 726 46.04 -12.90 -7.28
C LEU A 726 45.22 -14.15 -7.63
N PRO A 727 44.19 -14.51 -6.84
CA PRO A 727 43.22 -15.53 -7.23
C PRO A 727 42.57 -15.22 -8.59
N ASP A 728 42.39 -16.23 -9.43
CA ASP A 728 41.82 -16.08 -10.78
C ASP A 728 40.45 -15.37 -10.78
N VAL A 729 39.67 -15.57 -9.73
CA VAL A 729 38.35 -14.94 -9.52
C VAL A 729 38.42 -13.40 -9.56
N PHE A 730 39.52 -12.81 -9.10
CA PHE A 730 39.70 -11.35 -9.08
C PHE A 730 40.25 -10.79 -10.41
N LEU A 731 40.63 -11.66 -11.34
CA LEU A 731 41.13 -11.27 -12.67
C LEU A 731 40.00 -11.09 -13.69
N ASP A 732 38.78 -11.51 -13.36
CA ASP A 732 37.57 -11.27 -14.15
C ASP A 732 37.16 -9.79 -14.05
N ALA A 733 37.03 -9.12 -15.19
CA ALA A 733 36.65 -7.72 -15.27
C ALA A 733 35.14 -7.51 -15.30
N GLY A 734 34.36 -8.56 -15.56
CA GLY A 734 32.93 -8.46 -15.84
C GLY A 734 32.61 -7.67 -17.13
N PRO A 735 31.32 -7.42 -17.41
CA PRO A 735 30.90 -6.66 -18.58
C PRO A 735 31.19 -5.16 -18.42
N ASP A 736 31.61 -4.51 -19.52
CA ASP A 736 31.83 -3.06 -19.65
C ASP A 736 32.62 -2.42 -18.48
N PRO A 737 33.90 -2.79 -18.26
CA PRO A 737 34.64 -2.43 -17.05
C PRO A 737 34.81 -0.92 -16.85
N LEU A 738 34.98 -0.15 -17.94
CA LEU A 738 35.05 1.32 -17.88
C LEU A 738 33.70 1.94 -17.49
N GLU A 739 32.57 1.40 -17.99
CA GLU A 739 31.23 1.88 -17.63
C GLU A 739 30.92 1.60 -16.15
N SER A 740 31.37 0.45 -15.62
CA SER A 740 31.26 0.15 -14.18
C SER A 740 32.05 1.13 -13.31
N LEU A 741 33.30 1.45 -13.66
CA LEU A 741 34.09 2.44 -12.92
C LEU A 741 33.45 3.84 -12.99
N LEU A 742 32.97 4.27 -14.16
CA LEU A 742 32.29 5.57 -14.32
C LEU A 742 30.96 5.63 -13.57
N ARG A 743 30.20 4.53 -13.53
CA ARG A 743 28.96 4.43 -12.74
C ARG A 743 29.27 4.56 -11.24
N ARG A 744 30.32 3.89 -10.75
CA ARG A 744 30.80 4.04 -9.36
C ARG A 744 31.25 5.47 -9.07
N TYR A 745 31.98 6.09 -9.98
CA TYR A 745 32.40 7.49 -9.88
C TYR A 745 31.17 8.40 -9.75
N ALA A 746 30.16 8.24 -10.61
CA ALA A 746 28.93 9.02 -10.56
C ALA A 746 28.13 8.84 -9.25
N ARG A 747 28.16 7.66 -8.64
CA ARG A 747 27.49 7.39 -7.35
C ARG A 747 28.16 8.04 -6.14
N THR A 748 29.45 8.36 -6.27
CA THR A 748 30.29 8.84 -5.18
C THR A 748 30.66 10.32 -5.31
N HIS A 749 30.33 10.93 -6.45
CA HIS A 749 30.56 12.34 -6.72
C HIS A 749 29.22 13.06 -6.94
N VAL A 750 29.22 14.35 -6.64
CA VAL A 750 28.17 15.29 -7.11
C VAL A 750 28.30 15.49 -8.63
N PRO A 751 27.46 16.30 -9.31
CA PRO A 751 27.61 16.52 -10.75
C PRO A 751 29.07 16.80 -11.14
N PHE A 752 29.56 16.11 -12.17
CA PHE A 752 30.96 16.15 -12.61
C PHE A 752 31.04 16.30 -14.13
N VAL A 753 32.18 16.74 -14.64
CA VAL A 753 32.43 16.85 -16.09
C VAL A 753 33.32 15.70 -16.56
N THR A 754 33.26 15.37 -17.85
CA THR A 754 34.07 14.29 -18.47
C THR A 754 35.57 14.42 -18.19
N SER A 755 36.07 15.65 -18.03
CA SER A 755 37.48 15.90 -17.74
C SER A 755 37.94 15.35 -16.38
N ASP A 756 37.03 15.17 -15.43
CA ASP A 756 37.36 14.75 -14.06
C ASP A 756 37.84 13.28 -14.02
N PRO A 757 37.04 12.28 -14.43
CA PRO A 757 37.50 10.89 -14.51
C PRO A 757 38.58 10.69 -15.58
N ALA A 758 38.58 11.46 -16.67
CA ALA A 758 39.64 11.40 -17.69
C ALA A 758 41.02 11.76 -17.11
N LYS A 759 41.10 12.82 -16.30
CA LYS A 759 42.34 13.18 -15.59
C LYS A 759 42.69 12.16 -14.50
N ARG A 760 41.71 11.70 -13.70
CA ARG A 760 41.94 10.75 -12.59
C ARG A 760 42.60 9.45 -13.06
N TRP A 761 42.15 8.92 -14.20
CA TRP A 761 42.66 7.64 -14.73
C TRP A 761 43.61 7.78 -15.93
N ALA A 762 44.00 9.01 -16.28
CA ALA A 762 44.83 9.32 -17.45
C ALA A 762 44.29 8.70 -18.77
N LEU A 763 42.96 8.73 -18.94
CA LEU A 763 42.27 8.22 -20.13
C LEU A 763 42.00 9.33 -21.16
N PRO A 764 41.95 9.01 -22.47
CA PRO A 764 41.52 9.96 -23.49
C PRO A 764 40.08 10.42 -23.25
N ALA A 765 39.87 11.74 -23.16
CA ALA A 765 38.54 12.32 -22.92
C ALA A 765 37.44 11.82 -23.90
N PRO A 766 37.70 11.60 -25.21
CA PRO A 766 36.69 11.05 -26.11
C PRO A 766 36.20 9.64 -25.73
N ALA A 767 37.07 8.78 -25.18
CA ALA A 767 36.70 7.43 -24.76
C ALA A 767 35.78 7.45 -23.53
N VAL A 768 36.07 8.36 -22.59
CA VAL A 768 35.25 8.59 -21.39
C VAL A 768 33.89 9.19 -21.75
N GLU A 769 33.87 10.19 -22.65
CA GLU A 769 32.63 10.80 -23.16
C GLU A 769 31.71 9.77 -23.82
N ALA A 770 32.27 8.88 -24.65
CA ALA A 770 31.50 7.84 -25.32
C ALA A 770 30.88 6.85 -24.32
N ALA A 771 31.61 6.47 -23.27
CA ALA A 771 31.09 5.61 -22.21
C ALA A 771 30.01 6.30 -21.36
N LEU A 772 30.22 7.57 -20.98
CA LEU A 772 29.22 8.38 -20.26
C LEU A 772 27.94 8.59 -21.09
N THR A 773 28.08 8.76 -22.41
CA THR A 773 26.92 8.89 -23.32
C THR A 773 26.11 7.59 -23.39
N ARG A 774 26.76 6.41 -23.43
CA ARG A 774 26.05 5.13 -23.36
C ARG A 774 25.37 4.90 -22.02
N LEU A 775 26.03 5.26 -20.90
CA LEU A 775 25.41 5.22 -19.58
C LEU A 775 24.20 6.17 -19.48
N ALA A 776 24.27 7.35 -20.10
CA ALA A 776 23.16 8.28 -20.16
C ALA A 776 21.97 7.75 -20.98
N ALA A 777 22.25 7.10 -22.12
CA ALA A 777 21.22 6.45 -22.93
C ALA A 777 20.53 5.29 -22.20
N LYS A 778 21.27 4.54 -21.37
CA LYS A 778 20.73 3.48 -20.50
C LYS A 778 19.97 4.04 -19.27
N GLY A 779 20.07 5.34 -18.99
CA GLY A 779 19.46 5.98 -17.82
C GLY A 779 20.24 5.80 -16.50
N ASP A 780 21.46 5.24 -16.56
CA ASP A 780 22.31 5.01 -15.39
C ASP A 780 22.92 6.30 -14.83
N VAL A 781 23.13 7.30 -15.69
CA VAL A 781 23.57 8.66 -15.36
C VAL A 781 22.71 9.67 -16.10
N LEU A 782 22.57 10.86 -15.55
CA LEU A 782 21.84 11.97 -16.18
C LEU A 782 22.85 12.97 -16.73
N ALA A 783 22.67 13.38 -17.98
CA ALA A 783 23.45 14.44 -18.60
C ALA A 783 22.68 15.77 -18.54
N GLY A 784 23.34 16.87 -18.19
CA GLY A 784 22.71 18.18 -18.09
C GLY A 784 23.65 19.25 -17.56
N GLU A 785 23.11 20.40 -17.20
CA GLU A 785 23.84 21.47 -16.53
C GLU A 785 23.25 21.66 -15.13
N PHE A 786 24.02 21.32 -14.09
CA PHE A 786 23.52 21.21 -12.72
C PHE A 786 24.14 22.26 -11.79
N ARG A 787 25.42 22.62 -12.00
CA ARG A 787 26.13 23.61 -11.18
C ARG A 787 26.26 24.96 -11.89
N LYS A 788 26.06 26.06 -11.16
CA LYS A 788 26.19 27.44 -11.69
C LYS A 788 27.58 27.79 -12.22
N ALA A 789 28.62 27.11 -11.73
CA ALA A 789 30.03 27.42 -12.00
C ALA A 789 30.68 26.49 -13.05
N ALA A 790 29.95 25.52 -13.61
CA ALA A 790 30.49 24.57 -14.57
C ALA A 790 30.19 25.01 -16.02
N GLU A 791 31.20 24.97 -16.88
CA GLU A 791 31.05 25.14 -18.33
C GLU A 791 31.07 23.76 -19.01
N GLY A 792 30.05 23.46 -19.82
CA GLY A 792 29.93 22.20 -20.57
C GLY A 792 28.98 21.18 -19.95
N ARG A 793 28.86 20.03 -20.61
CA ARG A 793 27.92 18.96 -20.24
C ARG A 793 28.39 18.25 -18.96
N GLU A 794 27.56 18.29 -17.92
CA GLU A 794 27.80 17.58 -16.68
C GLU A 794 27.02 16.26 -16.63
N TYR A 795 27.51 15.33 -15.81
CA TYR A 795 26.91 14.04 -15.55
C TYR A 795 26.65 13.88 -14.05
N CYS A 796 25.50 13.31 -13.69
CA CYS A 796 25.14 13.06 -12.30
C CYS A 796 24.35 11.76 -12.15
N TYR A 797 24.59 11.01 -11.07
CA TYR A 797 23.78 9.82 -10.79
C TYR A 797 22.35 10.22 -10.36
N PRO A 798 21.29 9.54 -10.85
CA PRO A 798 19.90 9.94 -10.58
C PRO A 798 19.55 10.11 -9.09
N GLU A 799 20.01 9.20 -8.22
CA GLU A 799 19.74 9.29 -6.77
C GLU A 799 20.53 10.40 -6.08
N VAL A 800 21.74 10.71 -6.57
CA VAL A 800 22.52 11.84 -6.06
C VAL A 800 21.79 13.14 -6.40
N LEU A 801 21.32 13.30 -7.64
CA LEU A 801 20.52 14.46 -8.05
C LEU A 801 19.22 14.58 -7.25
N ARG A 802 18.50 13.48 -6.99
CA ARG A 802 17.31 13.46 -6.11
C ARG A 802 17.65 13.92 -4.70
N THR A 803 18.77 13.45 -4.14
CA THR A 803 19.21 13.83 -2.80
C THR A 803 19.57 15.30 -2.72
N LEU A 804 20.29 15.82 -3.72
CA LEU A 804 20.62 17.24 -3.87
C LEU A 804 19.34 18.08 -3.93
N ARG A 805 18.39 17.75 -4.81
CA ARG A 805 17.08 18.46 -4.90
C ARG A 805 16.34 18.46 -3.57
N ARG A 806 16.24 17.30 -2.90
CA ARG A 806 15.54 17.19 -1.62
C ARG A 806 16.19 18.04 -0.53
N ARG A 807 17.53 18.08 -0.46
CA ARG A 807 18.26 18.87 0.55
C ARG A 807 18.17 20.37 0.25
N SER A 808 18.32 20.78 -1.01
CA SER A 808 18.11 22.17 -1.43
C SER A 808 16.68 22.64 -1.13
N LEU A 809 15.67 21.81 -1.41
CA LEU A 809 14.27 22.09 -1.03
C LEU A 809 14.05 22.11 0.48
N ALA A 810 14.73 21.26 1.25
CA ALA A 810 14.64 21.27 2.71
C ALA A 810 15.29 22.51 3.33
N ALA A 811 16.39 23.01 2.75
CA ALA A 811 17.00 24.27 3.12
C ALA A 811 16.05 25.44 2.83
N LEU A 812 15.43 25.49 1.65
CA LEU A 812 14.40 26.47 1.29
C LEU A 812 13.14 26.37 2.19
N ARG A 813 12.75 25.17 2.61
CA ARG A 813 11.62 24.96 3.54
C ARG A 813 11.93 25.36 4.98
N ARG A 814 13.19 25.31 5.41
CA ARG A 814 13.59 25.81 6.74
C ARG A 814 13.41 27.33 6.90
N GLU A 815 13.29 28.06 5.79
CA GLU A 815 12.90 29.48 5.80
C GLU A 815 11.38 29.67 6.10
N VAL A 816 10.58 28.60 6.13
CA VAL A 816 9.11 28.61 6.34
C VAL A 816 8.73 27.64 7.47
N GLU A 817 9.28 27.86 8.67
CA GLU A 817 8.97 27.03 9.84
C GLU A 817 7.68 27.51 10.55
N SER A 818 6.87 26.56 11.02
CA SER A 818 5.60 26.85 11.71
C SER A 818 5.83 27.58 13.02
N VAL A 819 5.19 28.75 13.18
CA VAL A 819 5.26 29.54 14.42
C VAL A 819 4.15 29.15 15.42
N PRO A 820 4.38 29.28 16.73
CA PRO A 820 3.35 29.00 17.73
C PRO A 820 2.10 29.89 17.56
N PRO A 821 0.90 29.43 17.94
CA PRO A 821 -0.35 30.20 17.81
C PRO A 821 -0.32 31.59 18.45
N ILE A 822 0.49 31.78 19.49
CA ILE A 822 0.66 33.09 20.14
C ILE A 822 1.31 34.14 19.24
N ALA A 823 2.10 33.71 18.26
CA ALA A 823 2.66 34.60 17.24
C ALA A 823 1.54 35.16 16.34
N LEU A 824 0.59 34.31 15.91
CA LEU A 824 -0.58 34.73 15.15
C LEU A 824 -1.46 35.70 15.95
N ALA A 825 -1.67 35.42 17.24
CA ALA A 825 -2.45 36.29 18.13
C ALA A 825 -1.84 37.70 18.31
N ARG A 826 -0.50 37.82 18.25
CA ARG A 826 0.19 39.12 18.27
C ARG A 826 0.22 39.79 16.90
N PHE A 827 0.35 39.00 15.85
CA PHE A 827 0.43 39.48 14.47
C PHE A 827 -0.87 40.14 14.02
N LEU A 828 -2.03 39.51 14.24
CA LEU A 828 -3.31 39.99 13.69
C LEU A 828 -3.69 41.42 14.12
N PRO A 829 -3.63 41.81 15.41
CA PRO A 829 -3.89 43.19 15.82
C PRO A 829 -2.91 44.19 15.21
N ALA A 830 -1.63 43.82 15.08
CA ALA A 830 -0.59 44.64 14.46
C ALA A 830 -0.80 44.79 12.95
N TRP A 831 -1.17 43.71 12.27
CA TRP A 831 -1.53 43.67 10.84
C TRP A 831 -2.74 44.56 10.52
N HIS A 832 -3.72 44.62 11.44
CA HIS A 832 -4.84 45.53 11.34
C HIS A 832 -4.53 46.97 11.79
N GLY A 833 -3.32 47.23 12.27
CA GLY A 833 -2.91 48.52 12.82
C GLY A 833 -3.79 49.00 13.97
N VAL A 834 -4.28 48.08 14.81
CA VAL A 834 -5.02 48.43 16.02
C VAL A 834 -4.07 49.17 16.98
N ALA A 835 -4.51 50.32 17.48
CA ALA A 835 -3.72 51.24 18.31
C ALA A 835 -2.55 51.97 17.61
N VAL A 836 -2.50 51.95 16.27
CA VAL A 836 -1.58 52.81 15.49
C VAL A 836 -2.07 54.26 15.53
N ARG A 837 -1.15 55.23 15.69
CA ARG A 837 -1.48 56.67 15.81
C ARG A 837 -1.72 57.38 14.47
N ALA A 838 -1.68 56.67 13.35
CA ALA A 838 -1.96 57.21 12.02
C ALA A 838 -3.44 57.55 11.89
N GLY A 839 -3.77 58.70 11.30
CA GLY A 839 -5.14 59.18 11.11
C GLY A 839 -5.27 59.98 9.83
N GLY A 840 -6.50 60.40 9.50
CA GLY A 840 -6.81 61.11 8.25
C GLY A 840 -7.52 60.23 7.21
N VAL A 841 -7.76 60.80 6.03
CA VAL A 841 -8.55 60.19 4.95
C VAL A 841 -7.82 59.00 4.33
N ASP A 842 -6.52 59.12 4.05
CA ASP A 842 -5.72 58.03 3.45
C ASP A 842 -5.69 56.79 4.34
N ARG A 843 -5.50 56.99 5.65
CA ARG A 843 -5.53 55.88 6.63
C ARG A 843 -6.90 55.23 6.72
N LEU A 844 -7.98 56.02 6.63
CA LEU A 844 -9.34 55.48 6.60
C LEU A 844 -9.57 54.64 5.34
N LEU A 845 -9.06 55.08 4.19
CA LEU A 845 -9.14 54.33 2.93
C LEU A 845 -8.40 52.99 3.01
N GLU A 846 -7.19 52.95 3.60
CA GLU A 846 -6.45 51.69 3.86
C GLU A 846 -7.24 50.74 4.76
N VAL A 847 -7.88 51.27 5.81
CA VAL A 847 -8.71 50.48 6.73
C VAL A 847 -9.94 49.93 6.02
N VAL A 848 -10.58 50.72 5.16
CA VAL A 848 -11.70 50.25 4.32
C VAL A 848 -11.22 49.20 3.33
N PHE A 849 -10.07 49.40 2.67
CA PHE A 849 -9.49 48.41 1.74
C PHE A 849 -9.22 47.05 2.41
N GLN A 850 -8.78 47.06 3.68
CA GLN A 850 -8.54 45.83 4.43
C GLN A 850 -9.84 45.17 4.93
N LEU A 851 -10.88 45.95 5.21
CA LEU A 851 -12.13 45.47 5.81
C LEU A 851 -13.29 45.32 4.83
N GLN A 852 -13.10 45.67 3.55
CA GLN A 852 -14.18 45.70 2.59
C GLN A 852 -14.91 44.35 2.48
N GLY A 853 -16.24 44.39 2.36
CA GLY A 853 -17.07 43.19 2.32
C GLY A 853 -17.38 42.52 3.67
N LEU A 854 -16.76 42.94 4.77
CA LEU A 854 -17.09 42.43 6.11
C LEU A 854 -18.43 43.02 6.59
N ALA A 855 -19.42 42.16 6.83
CA ALA A 855 -20.75 42.57 7.30
C ALA A 855 -20.73 42.85 8.82
N LEU A 856 -20.73 44.13 9.20
CA LEU A 856 -20.62 44.59 10.58
C LEU A 856 -21.87 45.37 11.00
N PRO A 857 -22.28 45.33 12.29
CA PRO A 857 -23.36 46.19 12.77
C PRO A 857 -23.04 47.67 12.53
N ALA A 858 -23.97 48.43 11.96
CA ALA A 858 -23.78 49.83 11.63
C ALA A 858 -23.41 50.67 12.86
N SER A 859 -23.94 50.30 14.04
CA SER A 859 -23.62 50.96 15.33
C SER A 859 -22.17 50.75 15.81
N VAL A 860 -21.44 49.76 15.28
CA VAL A 860 -20.11 49.33 15.74
C VAL A 860 -19.00 49.76 14.76
N ILE A 861 -19.30 49.91 13.47
CA ILE A 861 -18.34 50.25 12.40
C ILE A 861 -17.51 51.50 12.77
N GLU A 862 -18.17 52.63 13.02
CA GLU A 862 -17.45 53.87 13.33
C GLU A 862 -16.95 53.90 14.79
N ARG A 863 -17.73 53.33 15.72
CA ARG A 863 -17.48 53.45 17.17
C ARG A 863 -16.31 52.60 17.64
N ASP A 864 -16.21 51.35 17.19
CA ASP A 864 -15.29 50.36 17.74
C ASP A 864 -14.29 49.84 16.69
N VAL A 865 -14.66 49.80 15.40
CA VAL A 865 -13.82 49.19 14.36
C VAL A 865 -12.88 50.19 13.71
N ILE A 866 -13.42 51.31 13.19
CA ILE A 866 -12.64 52.36 12.53
C ILE A 866 -11.86 53.17 13.57
N SER A 867 -12.50 53.58 14.67
CA SER A 867 -11.87 54.38 15.73
C SER A 867 -10.63 53.71 16.35
N ALA A 868 -10.60 52.37 16.39
CA ALA A 868 -9.48 51.60 16.91
C ALA A 868 -8.27 51.52 15.95
N ARG A 869 -8.48 51.82 14.66
CA ARG A 869 -7.49 51.70 13.56
C ARG A 869 -7.08 53.04 12.94
N VAL A 870 -7.87 54.09 13.19
CA VAL A 870 -7.68 55.46 12.70
C VAL A 870 -7.60 56.41 13.89
N GLY A 871 -6.42 56.95 14.14
CA GLY A 871 -6.18 57.91 15.21
C GLY A 871 -7.04 59.17 15.04
N ASN A 872 -7.67 59.63 16.13
CA ASN A 872 -8.55 60.81 16.16
C ASN A 872 -9.67 60.78 15.10
N TYR A 873 -10.25 59.60 14.85
CA TYR A 873 -11.36 59.45 13.89
C TYR A 873 -12.51 60.43 14.18
N ALA A 874 -13.00 61.07 13.12
CA ALA A 874 -14.19 61.90 13.15
C ALA A 874 -15.14 61.47 12.00
N PRO A 875 -16.46 61.38 12.23
CA PRO A 875 -17.42 60.92 11.22
C PRO A 875 -17.36 61.65 9.86
N ARG A 876 -16.92 62.92 9.88
CA ARG A 876 -16.70 63.72 8.66
C ARG A 876 -15.75 63.08 7.65
N LEU A 877 -14.79 62.25 8.09
CA LEU A 877 -13.82 61.61 7.20
C LEU A 877 -14.49 60.54 6.34
N LEU A 878 -15.39 59.75 6.92
CA LEU A 878 -16.19 58.78 6.15
C LEU A 878 -17.21 59.49 5.26
N ASP A 879 -17.82 60.57 5.76
CA ASP A 879 -18.74 61.39 4.94
C ASP A 879 -18.04 61.98 3.72
N GLU A 880 -16.81 62.46 3.88
CA GLU A 880 -15.96 62.96 2.80
C GLU A 880 -15.73 61.86 1.74
N LEU A 881 -15.28 60.68 2.14
CA LEU A 881 -15.03 59.54 1.23
C LEU A 881 -16.31 59.04 0.53
N VAL A 882 -17.43 58.98 1.23
CA VAL A 882 -18.71 58.54 0.65
C VAL A 882 -19.25 59.59 -0.32
N SER A 883 -19.14 60.89 0.03
CA SER A 883 -19.57 61.98 -0.85
C SER A 883 -18.73 62.13 -2.11
N MET A 884 -17.42 61.83 -2.03
CA MET A 884 -16.52 61.76 -3.18
C MET A 884 -16.75 60.50 -4.04
N GLY A 885 -17.49 59.52 -3.50
CA GLY A 885 -17.73 58.24 -4.15
C GLY A 885 -16.51 57.32 -4.16
N GLU A 886 -15.53 57.54 -3.28
CA GLU A 886 -14.39 56.62 -3.11
C GLU A 886 -14.81 55.38 -2.31
N VAL A 887 -15.70 55.57 -1.32
CA VAL A 887 -16.27 54.51 -0.49
C VAL A 887 -17.77 54.43 -0.69
N VAL A 888 -18.29 53.23 -0.88
CA VAL A 888 -19.73 52.94 -0.94
C VAL A 888 -20.10 51.93 0.14
N TRP A 889 -21.38 51.86 0.51
CA TRP A 889 -21.85 50.91 1.50
C TRP A 889 -23.08 50.17 1.02
N ALA A 890 -23.30 48.96 1.53
CA ALA A 890 -24.51 48.17 1.23
C ALA A 890 -24.97 47.41 2.48
N GLY A 891 -26.28 47.28 2.66
CA GLY A 891 -26.84 46.48 3.74
C GLY A 891 -26.66 44.97 3.52
N ARG A 892 -26.55 44.24 4.62
CA ARG A 892 -26.25 42.79 4.68
C ARG A 892 -27.12 42.11 5.74
N GLY A 893 -28.37 42.56 5.89
CA GLY A 893 -29.36 42.03 6.84
C GLY A 893 -29.65 42.95 8.02
N SER A 894 -30.87 42.87 8.53
CA SER A 894 -31.36 43.63 9.68
C SER A 894 -30.91 43.01 11.02
N LEU A 895 -30.70 43.86 12.03
CA LEU A 895 -30.50 43.49 13.44
C LEU A 895 -31.58 44.16 14.29
N GLY A 896 -32.84 43.82 14.00
CA GLY A 896 -34.01 44.40 14.64
C GLY A 896 -34.41 45.75 14.05
N THR A 897 -35.15 46.56 14.81
CA THR A 897 -35.78 47.80 14.31
C THR A 897 -34.90 49.05 14.40
N SER A 898 -33.69 48.93 14.96
CA SER A 898 -32.81 50.09 15.24
C SER A 898 -31.36 49.91 14.80
N ASP A 899 -30.99 48.77 14.24
CA ASP A 899 -29.65 48.49 13.74
C ASP A 899 -29.68 47.45 12.62
N GLY A 900 -28.58 47.33 11.87
CA GLY A 900 -28.44 46.39 10.76
C GLY A 900 -26.98 46.15 10.43
N ARG A 901 -26.70 45.05 9.74
CA ARG A 901 -25.35 44.76 9.22
C ARG A 901 -25.15 45.53 7.93
N VAL A 902 -24.00 46.20 7.83
CA VAL A 902 -23.57 46.96 6.66
C VAL A 902 -22.13 46.57 6.35
N ALA A 903 -21.80 46.55 5.07
CA ALA A 903 -20.43 46.40 4.60
C ALA A 903 -20.01 47.66 3.83
N LEU A 904 -18.75 48.08 4.03
CA LEU A 904 -18.11 49.15 3.27
C LEU A 904 -17.33 48.53 2.10
N TYR A 905 -17.21 49.26 1.01
CA TYR A 905 -16.47 48.84 -0.19
C TYR A 905 -15.76 50.04 -0.79
N LEU A 906 -14.59 49.81 -1.39
CA LEU A 906 -14.06 50.77 -2.36
C LEU A 906 -14.93 50.71 -3.61
N ARG A 907 -15.24 51.87 -4.19
CA ARG A 907 -16.14 51.92 -5.36
C ARG A 907 -15.63 51.12 -6.55
N GLY A 908 -14.31 51.06 -6.76
CA GLY A 908 -13.69 50.27 -7.82
C GLY A 908 -13.78 48.75 -7.63
N ASP A 909 -13.97 48.28 -6.39
CA ASP A 909 -14.05 46.86 -6.04
C ASP A 909 -15.49 46.36 -5.85
N ALA A 910 -16.45 47.28 -5.68
CA ALA A 910 -17.86 46.97 -5.53
C ALA A 910 -18.43 46.00 -6.59
N PRO A 911 -18.12 46.11 -7.90
CA PRO A 911 -18.59 45.15 -8.92
C PRO A 911 -18.15 43.70 -8.72
N ARG A 912 -17.04 43.50 -7.99
CA ARG A 912 -16.43 42.18 -7.75
C ARG A 912 -16.80 41.61 -6.39
N LEU A 913 -17.04 42.46 -5.39
CA LEU A 913 -17.19 42.06 -3.99
C LEU A 913 -18.64 42.11 -3.47
N ILE A 914 -19.53 42.90 -4.09
CA ILE A 914 -20.93 42.96 -3.65
C ILE A 914 -21.66 41.73 -4.20
N ALA A 915 -22.06 40.84 -3.29
CA ALA A 915 -22.89 39.69 -3.64
C ALA A 915 -24.32 40.13 -3.98
N PRO A 916 -24.98 39.49 -4.96
CA PRO A 916 -26.37 39.79 -5.29
C PRO A 916 -27.29 39.48 -4.08
N PRO A 917 -28.41 40.21 -3.95
CA PRO A 917 -29.40 39.98 -2.90
C PRO A 917 -30.00 38.57 -3.02
N VAL A 918 -30.25 37.92 -1.89
CA VAL A 918 -30.92 36.62 -1.80
C VAL A 918 -32.29 36.86 -1.19
N ASP A 919 -33.34 36.45 -1.90
CA ASP A 919 -34.76 36.60 -1.50
C ASP A 919 -35.21 38.07 -1.25
N PRO A 920 -35.24 38.92 -2.30
CA PRO A 920 -35.56 40.33 -2.16
C PRO A 920 -37.05 40.55 -1.82
N PRO A 921 -37.39 41.60 -1.05
CA PRO A 921 -38.76 41.80 -0.58
C PRO A 921 -39.70 42.26 -1.72
N GLN A 922 -40.91 41.68 -1.78
CA GLN A 922 -41.79 41.71 -2.97
C GLN A 922 -43.16 42.39 -2.75
N SER A 923 -43.22 43.45 -1.95
CA SER A 923 -44.47 44.20 -1.80
C SER A 923 -44.69 45.13 -3.00
N GLU A 924 -45.95 45.51 -3.26
CA GLU A 924 -46.28 46.51 -4.30
C GLU A 924 -45.50 47.83 -4.10
N LEU A 925 -45.24 48.20 -2.83
CA LEU A 925 -44.45 49.37 -2.49
C LEU A 925 -42.96 49.19 -2.82
N HIS A 926 -42.40 48.01 -2.54
CA HIS A 926 -41.01 47.67 -2.91
C HIS A 926 -40.79 47.71 -4.42
N GLU A 927 -41.74 47.22 -5.21
CA GLU A 927 -41.69 47.25 -6.67
C GLU A 927 -41.76 48.68 -7.22
N LYS A 928 -42.62 49.53 -6.65
CA LYS A 928 -42.69 50.96 -7.03
C LYS A 928 -41.39 51.71 -6.74
N ILE A 929 -40.76 51.45 -5.59
CA ILE A 929 -39.45 52.02 -5.24
C ILE A 929 -38.38 51.54 -6.24
N ARG A 930 -38.31 50.23 -6.52
CA ARG A 930 -37.37 49.64 -7.49
C ARG A 930 -37.56 50.24 -8.89
N ALA A 931 -38.80 50.33 -9.36
CA ALA A 931 -39.13 50.88 -10.68
C ALA A 931 -38.75 52.36 -10.79
N HIS A 932 -38.99 53.16 -9.75
CA HIS A 932 -38.63 54.58 -9.76
C HIS A 932 -37.11 54.78 -9.78
N LEU A 933 -36.39 54.07 -8.90
CA LEU A 933 -34.92 54.17 -8.83
C LEU A 933 -34.27 53.67 -10.12
N GLY A 934 -34.77 52.58 -10.72
CA GLY A 934 -34.27 52.09 -12.01
C GLY A 934 -34.51 53.05 -13.17
N ALA A 935 -35.61 53.81 -13.17
CA ALA A 935 -35.95 54.74 -14.25
C ALA A 935 -35.32 56.14 -14.10
N ARG A 936 -35.13 56.62 -12.86
CA ARG A 936 -34.68 58.00 -12.57
C ARG A 936 -33.30 58.09 -11.92
N GLY A 937 -32.74 56.97 -11.47
CA GLY A 937 -31.48 56.93 -10.74
C GLY A 937 -31.58 57.45 -9.31
N ALA A 938 -30.45 57.90 -8.76
CA ALA A 938 -30.34 58.34 -7.37
C ALA A 938 -31.33 59.47 -7.02
N SER A 939 -32.26 59.21 -6.09
CA SER A 939 -33.41 60.07 -5.80
C SER A 939 -33.54 60.41 -4.32
N PHE A 940 -34.05 61.60 -3.96
CA PHE A 940 -34.32 61.94 -2.56
C PHE A 940 -35.59 61.25 -2.06
N PHE A 941 -35.72 61.04 -0.74
CA PHE A 941 -36.89 60.38 -0.15
C PHE A 941 -38.23 61.01 -0.55
N ARG A 942 -38.30 62.34 -0.67
CA ARG A 942 -39.55 63.03 -1.07
C ARG A 942 -39.95 62.71 -2.51
N ASP A 943 -38.98 62.53 -3.40
CA ASP A 943 -39.23 62.14 -4.80
C ASP A 943 -39.77 60.71 -4.87
N LEU A 944 -39.18 59.80 -4.08
CA LEU A 944 -39.64 58.42 -3.94
C LEU A 944 -41.05 58.35 -3.35
N TYR A 945 -41.30 59.08 -2.27
CA TYR A 945 -42.61 59.14 -1.61
C TYR A 945 -43.72 59.64 -2.55
N ASN A 946 -43.44 60.70 -3.33
CA ASN A 946 -44.39 61.23 -4.31
C ASN A 946 -44.61 60.26 -5.48
N ALA A 947 -43.54 59.62 -5.97
CA ALA A 947 -43.63 58.69 -7.09
C ALA A 947 -44.37 57.39 -6.75
N CYS A 948 -44.36 56.96 -5.49
CA CYS A 948 -45.06 55.77 -5.04
C CYS A 948 -46.55 56.01 -4.72
N GLY A 949 -47.05 57.24 -4.87
CA GLY A 949 -48.46 57.62 -4.70
C GLY A 949 -48.80 58.31 -3.37
N GLY A 950 -47.82 58.58 -2.50
CA GLY A 950 -48.04 59.12 -1.15
C GLY A 950 -48.68 58.10 -0.18
N GLY A 951 -48.74 58.43 1.12
CA GLY A 951 -49.29 57.52 2.14
C GLY A 951 -48.78 57.81 3.56
N ASP A 952 -48.61 56.77 4.38
CA ASP A 952 -47.91 56.89 5.66
C ASP A 952 -46.39 56.96 5.42
N GLU A 953 -45.75 58.03 5.90
CA GLU A 953 -44.30 58.23 5.73
C GLU A 953 -43.49 57.15 6.46
N ASP A 954 -44.00 56.56 7.54
CA ASP A 954 -43.30 55.52 8.30
C ASP A 954 -43.35 54.17 7.57
N VAL A 955 -44.48 53.82 6.94
CA VAL A 955 -44.59 52.61 6.10
C VAL A 955 -43.69 52.69 4.86
N MET A 956 -43.58 53.86 4.25
CA MET A 956 -42.65 54.11 3.14
C MET A 956 -41.19 54.01 3.59
N LEU A 957 -40.89 54.52 4.79
CA LEU A 957 -39.55 54.46 5.37
C LEU A 957 -39.16 53.01 5.69
N ASP A 958 -40.05 52.22 6.27
CA ASP A 958 -39.83 50.81 6.58
C ASP A 958 -39.57 50.01 5.29
N ALA A 959 -40.40 50.21 4.25
CA ALA A 959 -40.21 49.57 2.95
C ALA A 959 -38.87 49.94 2.27
N LEU A 960 -38.42 51.18 2.42
CA LEU A 960 -37.11 51.60 1.93
C LEU A 960 -35.97 50.93 2.71
N TRP A 961 -36.08 50.81 4.02
CA TRP A 961 -35.08 50.13 4.86
C TRP A 961 -35.07 48.62 4.65
N ASP A 962 -36.21 47.99 4.37
CA ASP A 962 -36.28 46.57 3.98
C ASP A 962 -35.43 46.30 2.73
N LEU A 963 -35.53 47.19 1.73
CA LEU A 963 -34.70 47.14 0.51
C LEU A 963 -33.21 47.43 0.78
N VAL A 964 -32.90 48.26 1.78
CA VAL A 964 -31.50 48.49 2.21
C VAL A 964 -30.95 47.22 2.87
N TRP A 965 -31.72 46.58 3.75
CA TRP A 965 -31.28 45.39 4.47
C TRP A 965 -31.17 44.14 3.59
N SER A 966 -31.99 44.04 2.55
CA SER A 966 -31.82 43.02 1.51
C SER A 966 -30.57 43.25 0.64
N GLY A 967 -29.97 44.44 0.70
CA GLY A 967 -28.80 44.81 -0.09
C GLY A 967 -29.15 45.32 -1.49
N GLU A 968 -30.40 45.70 -1.75
CA GLU A 968 -30.86 46.21 -3.05
C GLU A 968 -30.72 47.73 -3.19
N VAL A 969 -30.83 48.46 -2.07
CA VAL A 969 -30.77 49.92 -2.04
C VAL A 969 -29.61 50.41 -1.16
N THR A 970 -28.95 51.47 -1.60
CA THR A 970 -27.88 52.17 -0.88
C THR A 970 -28.13 53.68 -0.86
N ASN A 971 -27.27 54.43 -0.19
CA ASN A 971 -27.35 55.89 -0.05
C ASN A 971 -25.98 56.55 -0.26
N ASP A 972 -25.98 57.76 -0.80
CA ASP A 972 -24.78 58.58 -1.00
C ASP A 972 -24.24 59.28 0.26
N THR A 973 -24.78 58.97 1.44
CA THR A 973 -24.23 59.35 2.74
C THR A 973 -24.43 58.25 3.78
N PHE A 974 -23.54 58.21 4.78
CA PHE A 974 -23.67 57.31 5.94
C PHE A 974 -24.61 57.88 7.03
N ALA A 975 -25.08 59.13 6.88
CA ALA A 975 -25.88 59.83 7.89
C ALA A 975 -27.19 59.12 8.30
N PRO A 976 -27.97 58.48 7.40
CA PRO A 976 -29.20 57.76 7.77
C PRO A 976 -28.95 56.64 8.78
N LEU A 977 -27.86 55.87 8.61
CA LEU A 977 -27.48 54.78 9.50
C LEU A 977 -27.16 55.28 10.91
N ARG A 978 -26.51 56.45 11.03
CA ARG A 978 -26.22 57.07 12.34
C ARG A 978 -27.48 57.51 13.08
N LEU A 979 -28.59 57.71 12.38
CA LEU A 979 -29.87 58.19 12.92
C LEU A 979 -30.87 57.06 13.20
N LEU A 980 -30.55 55.81 12.85
CA LEU A 980 -31.32 54.62 13.18
C LEU A 980 -31.07 54.11 14.61
N GLY A 981 -29.83 54.21 15.11
CA GLY A 981 -29.40 53.65 16.40
C GLY A 981 -30.05 54.29 17.64
N PRO A 982 -29.91 53.66 18.83
CA PRO A 982 -30.43 54.20 20.07
C PRO A 982 -29.86 55.59 20.36
N LEU A 983 -30.73 56.58 20.56
CA LEU A 983 -30.38 57.96 20.83
C LEU A 983 -29.46 58.06 22.06
N ALA A 984 -28.15 58.17 21.85
CA ALA A 984 -27.25 58.66 22.89
C ALA A 984 -27.74 60.06 23.31
N ARG A 985 -28.10 60.19 24.60
CA ARG A 985 -28.64 61.40 25.26
C ARG A 985 -27.98 62.68 24.72
N ARG A 986 -28.70 63.44 23.89
CA ARG A 986 -28.31 64.80 23.51
C ARG A 986 -28.75 65.81 24.59
N PRO A 987 -27.91 66.79 24.95
CA PRO A 987 -28.32 67.89 25.83
C PRO A 987 -29.34 68.82 25.12
N ALA A 988 -30.09 69.57 25.93
CA ALA A 988 -31.35 70.22 25.58
C ALA A 988 -31.31 71.27 24.45
N ARG A 989 -32.36 71.19 23.61
CA ARG A 989 -33.07 72.20 22.80
C ARG A 989 -32.31 73.46 22.31
N LYS A 990 -32.26 73.59 20.97
CA LYS A 990 -32.55 74.84 20.24
C LYS A 990 -33.77 74.61 19.33
N PRO A 991 -34.67 75.60 19.15
CA PRO A 991 -35.85 75.44 18.32
C PRO A 991 -35.42 75.28 16.86
N ARG A 992 -35.78 74.16 16.23
CA ARG A 992 -35.53 73.93 14.81
C ARG A 992 -36.81 74.26 14.05
N LEU A 993 -36.69 75.09 13.01
CA LEU A 993 -37.70 75.29 11.97
C LEU A 993 -38.29 73.94 11.51
N PRO A 994 -39.56 73.89 11.09
CA PRO A 994 -40.19 72.66 10.60
C PRO A 994 -39.34 72.11 9.45
N ARG A 995 -38.68 70.97 9.67
CA ARG A 995 -37.90 70.30 8.62
C ARG A 995 -38.88 69.55 7.73
N LEU A 996 -38.93 69.92 6.46
CA LEU A 996 -39.69 69.23 5.40
C LEU A 996 -39.15 67.83 5.05
N ILE A 997 -38.16 67.32 5.80
CA ILE A 997 -37.33 66.15 5.44
C ILE A 997 -37.30 65.15 6.59
N GLN A 998 -37.71 63.91 6.29
CA GLN A 998 -37.65 62.71 7.15
C GLN A 998 -36.18 62.47 7.60
N PRO A 999 -35.82 62.62 8.89
CA PRO A 999 -34.41 62.60 9.33
C PRO A 999 -33.71 61.27 9.09
N ARG A 1000 -34.45 60.16 9.12
CA ARG A 1000 -33.95 58.80 8.86
C ARG A 1000 -33.84 58.46 7.37
N ALA A 1001 -34.21 59.38 6.50
CA ALA A 1001 -34.23 59.20 5.04
C ALA A 1001 -33.36 60.22 4.27
N THR A 1002 -32.40 60.86 4.94
CA THR A 1002 -31.55 61.90 4.34
C THR A 1002 -30.62 61.34 3.26
N GLY A 1003 -30.22 62.18 2.29
CA GLY A 1003 -29.37 61.75 1.17
C GLY A 1003 -30.18 61.26 -0.02
N ARG A 1004 -29.48 60.85 -1.08
CA ARG A 1004 -30.07 60.25 -2.27
C ARG A 1004 -29.91 58.74 -2.21
N TRP A 1005 -31.01 58.06 -2.47
CA TRP A 1005 -31.11 56.60 -2.49
C TRP A 1005 -30.95 56.10 -3.92
N SER A 1006 -30.20 55.03 -4.12
CA SER A 1006 -29.95 54.43 -5.44
C SER A 1006 -29.92 52.91 -5.36
N LEU A 1007 -30.09 52.23 -6.49
CA LEU A 1007 -29.98 50.77 -6.53
C LEU A 1007 -28.52 50.34 -6.42
N VAL A 1008 -28.28 49.26 -5.68
CA VAL A 1008 -26.96 48.62 -5.59
C VAL A 1008 -26.58 47.97 -6.92
N SER A 1009 -27.54 47.59 -7.76
CA SER A 1009 -27.29 47.10 -9.13
C SER A 1009 -26.48 48.10 -9.96
N ASP A 1010 -26.66 49.40 -9.73
CA ASP A 1010 -25.93 50.46 -10.44
C ASP A 1010 -24.46 50.52 -10.00
N LEU A 1011 -24.15 50.06 -8.79
CA LEU A 1011 -22.78 49.89 -8.30
C LEU A 1011 -22.12 48.61 -8.83
N ILE A 1012 -22.91 47.58 -9.13
CA ILE A 1012 -22.42 46.29 -9.65
C ILE A 1012 -22.18 46.35 -11.16
N GLY A 1013 -23.02 47.07 -11.92
CA GLY A 1013 -22.88 47.24 -13.37
C GLY A 1013 -22.95 45.93 -14.16
N SER A 1014 -22.24 45.84 -15.30
CA SER A 1014 -21.99 44.57 -16.01
C SER A 1014 -20.98 43.75 -15.20
N GLY A 1015 -21.45 43.16 -14.10
CA GLY A 1015 -20.62 42.63 -13.02
C GLY A 1015 -19.53 41.64 -13.47
N ALA A 1016 -18.52 41.49 -12.62
CA ALA A 1016 -17.39 40.61 -12.86
C ALA A 1016 -17.81 39.14 -13.00
N ASN A 1017 -17.04 38.37 -13.77
CA ASN A 1017 -17.28 36.93 -13.93
C ASN A 1017 -16.99 36.17 -12.63
N ALA A 1018 -17.50 34.94 -12.50
CA ALA A 1018 -17.39 34.16 -11.26
C ALA A 1018 -15.92 33.96 -10.79
N THR A 1019 -14.99 33.82 -11.74
CA THR A 1019 -13.56 33.64 -11.45
C THR A 1019 -12.92 34.92 -10.93
N GLU A 1020 -13.24 36.07 -11.51
CA GLU A 1020 -12.77 37.38 -11.05
C GLU A 1020 -13.28 37.71 -9.65
N ARG A 1021 -14.54 37.37 -9.35
CA ARG A 1021 -15.11 37.53 -8.00
C ARG A 1021 -14.37 36.66 -6.99
N LEU A 1022 -14.24 35.37 -7.26
CA LEU A 1022 -13.52 34.43 -6.39
C LEU A 1022 -12.06 34.86 -6.16
N HIS A 1023 -11.37 35.37 -7.19
CA HIS A 1023 -10.02 35.89 -7.06
C HIS A 1023 -9.96 37.15 -6.18
N SER A 1024 -10.85 38.11 -6.39
CA SER A 1024 -10.89 39.34 -5.58
C SER A 1024 -11.29 39.07 -4.14
N GLU A 1025 -12.24 38.18 -3.90
CA GLU A 1025 -12.66 37.78 -2.54
C GLU A 1025 -11.53 37.03 -1.80
N ALA A 1026 -10.81 36.13 -2.49
CA ALA A 1026 -9.59 35.51 -1.96
C ALA A 1026 -8.52 36.56 -1.60
N GLY A 1027 -8.33 37.55 -2.47
CA GLY A 1027 -7.43 38.67 -2.24
C GLY A 1027 -7.80 39.50 -1.01
N VAL A 1028 -9.09 39.77 -0.80
CA VAL A 1028 -9.59 40.49 0.39
C VAL A 1028 -9.35 39.68 1.66
N LEU A 1029 -9.58 38.35 1.64
CA LEU A 1029 -9.30 37.48 2.78
C LEU A 1029 -7.80 37.48 3.16
N LEU A 1030 -6.92 37.41 2.15
CA LEU A 1030 -5.48 37.49 2.34
C LEU A 1030 -5.05 38.87 2.87
N GLN A 1031 -5.60 39.95 2.31
CA GLN A 1031 -5.33 41.31 2.77
C GLN A 1031 -5.79 41.53 4.22
N ARG A 1032 -6.92 40.93 4.59
CA ARG A 1032 -7.50 41.08 5.92
C ARG A 1032 -6.74 40.29 6.98
N HIS A 1033 -6.45 39.03 6.72
CA HIS A 1033 -5.84 38.15 7.73
C HIS A 1033 -4.31 38.13 7.68
N GLY A 1034 -3.69 38.43 6.53
CA GLY A 1034 -2.25 38.30 6.29
C GLY A 1034 -1.77 36.85 6.23
N VAL A 1035 -2.17 36.04 7.22
CA VAL A 1035 -2.00 34.58 7.28
C VAL A 1035 -3.39 33.94 7.30
N LEU A 1036 -3.75 33.26 6.21
CA LEU A 1036 -5.09 32.69 6.05
C LEU A 1036 -5.14 31.26 6.60
N THR A 1037 -5.94 31.05 7.65
CA THR A 1037 -6.17 29.74 8.26
C THR A 1037 -7.55 29.19 7.87
N ARG A 1038 -7.73 27.87 7.99
CA ARG A 1038 -9.04 27.23 7.72
C ARG A 1038 -10.11 27.80 8.65
N GLU A 1039 -9.75 27.99 9.91
CA GLU A 1039 -10.61 28.51 10.97
C GLU A 1039 -11.02 29.97 10.69
N ALA A 1040 -10.12 30.80 10.16
CA ALA A 1040 -10.43 32.17 9.77
C ALA A 1040 -11.48 32.24 8.64
N VAL A 1041 -11.35 31.39 7.61
CA VAL A 1041 -12.33 31.33 6.51
C VAL A 1041 -13.70 30.84 6.98
N VAL A 1042 -13.73 29.86 7.89
CA VAL A 1042 -14.98 29.39 8.50
C VAL A 1042 -15.60 30.47 9.39
N GLY A 1043 -14.80 31.20 10.16
CA GLY A 1043 -15.25 32.28 11.03
C GLY A 1043 -15.93 33.45 10.31
N GLU A 1044 -15.61 33.66 9.03
CA GLU A 1044 -16.27 34.66 8.19
C GLU A 1044 -17.53 34.16 7.47
N GLY A 1045 -17.91 32.89 7.66
CA GLY A 1045 -19.12 32.32 7.07
C GLY A 1045 -19.04 32.12 5.55
N TRP A 1046 -17.85 31.84 5.02
CA TRP A 1046 -17.62 31.67 3.60
C TRP A 1046 -18.41 30.48 3.00
N PRO A 1047 -19.19 30.67 1.92
CA PRO A 1047 -19.93 29.59 1.26
C PRO A 1047 -19.01 28.46 0.74
N GLY A 1048 -19.23 27.23 1.20
CA GLY A 1048 -18.41 26.06 0.83
C GLY A 1048 -17.09 25.92 1.59
N GLY A 1049 -16.83 26.79 2.58
CA GLY A 1049 -15.66 26.71 3.46
C GLY A 1049 -14.31 26.83 2.73
N PHE A 1050 -13.23 26.41 3.38
CA PHE A 1050 -11.88 26.53 2.80
C PHE A 1050 -11.70 25.75 1.48
N ALA A 1051 -12.49 24.69 1.26
CA ALA A 1051 -12.39 23.84 0.08
C ALA A 1051 -12.76 24.58 -1.21
N SER A 1052 -13.73 25.50 -1.18
CA SER A 1052 -14.12 26.28 -2.36
C SER A 1052 -13.06 27.33 -2.76
N LEU A 1053 -12.23 27.76 -1.81
CA LEU A 1053 -11.15 28.72 -2.01
C LEU A 1053 -9.82 28.06 -2.45
N TYR A 1054 -9.65 26.78 -2.14
CA TYR A 1054 -8.39 26.05 -2.35
C TYR A 1054 -7.87 26.06 -3.80
N PRO A 1055 -8.69 25.90 -4.85
CA PRO A 1055 -8.20 25.93 -6.23
C PRO A 1055 -7.57 27.28 -6.61
N VAL A 1056 -8.13 28.39 -6.11
CA VAL A 1056 -7.63 29.75 -6.38
C VAL A 1056 -6.35 30.02 -5.58
N LEU A 1057 -6.32 29.63 -4.30
CA LEU A 1057 -5.11 29.75 -3.48
C LEU A 1057 -3.95 28.92 -4.05
N ARG A 1058 -4.24 27.70 -4.53
CA ARG A 1058 -3.25 26.86 -5.20
C ARG A 1058 -2.70 27.52 -6.46
N ALA A 1059 -3.54 28.12 -7.29
CA ALA A 1059 -3.08 28.86 -8.48
C ALA A 1059 -2.25 30.11 -8.09
N MET A 1060 -2.60 30.78 -6.98
CA MET A 1060 -1.82 31.92 -6.45
C MET A 1060 -0.48 31.47 -5.85
N GLU A 1061 -0.41 30.26 -5.29
CA GLU A 1061 0.81 29.62 -4.80
C GLU A 1061 1.71 29.20 -5.97
N GLU A 1062 1.15 28.56 -6.99
CA GLU A 1062 1.86 28.15 -8.21
C GLU A 1062 2.43 29.34 -8.99
N SER A 1063 1.80 30.52 -8.89
CA SER A 1063 2.30 31.78 -9.48
C SER A 1063 3.20 32.61 -8.54
N GLY A 1064 3.51 32.09 -7.35
CA GLY A 1064 4.41 32.73 -6.38
C GLY A 1064 3.84 33.97 -5.66
N ARG A 1065 2.53 34.26 -5.79
CA ARG A 1065 1.88 35.42 -5.17
C ARG A 1065 1.59 35.20 -3.68
N ILE A 1066 1.40 33.95 -3.26
CA ILE A 1066 1.23 33.56 -1.86
C ILE A 1066 2.09 32.34 -1.54
N ARG A 1067 2.30 32.07 -0.26
CA ARG A 1067 3.10 30.93 0.23
C ARG A 1067 2.31 30.17 1.28
N ARG A 1068 2.40 28.85 1.25
CA ARG A 1068 1.74 27.95 2.21
C ARG A 1068 2.62 27.65 3.42
#